data_AF-A0A914ZXE0-F1
#
_entry.id   AF-A0A914ZXE0-F1
#
_cell.length_a   1.000
_cell.length_b   1.000
_cell.length_c   1.000
_cell.angle_alpha   90.00
_cell.angle_beta   90.00
_cell.angle_gamma   90.00
#
_symmetry.space_group_name_H-M   'P 1'
#
loop_
_entity.id
_entity.type
_entity.pdbx_description
1 polymer ?
#
loop_
_entity_poly.entity_id
_entity_poly.type
_entity_poly.pdbx_seq_one_letter_code
_entity_poly.pdbx_strand_id
1 'polypeptide(L)'
;MKLDDAPLIGEKLIAESKNVYVIGRAIGRGGYGIVYECCDLSNRKFALKVGKRRSISLEIKVLKLGDGFFHFVKLIDEGLLPDDGQQFFVMELLWKNLSELQRLMPTKRFSLSTAIRCSLQTINGIEELHSIGYISRDLKPSNFIVRKPSENNNLIYLIDFGIARKYIDHNGALKPRRLVGAWRGTARYCSLANHFKQDQCRRDDVECWFYMTIEFINGKLPWSEISKYERDEIAKKKQSLRKSEREAILGECPDGWSDILDIIDSCGFEAAPEYDTVSSFHKCLFERTTAMRLCLLSNLRVSHSAFIQRYFCTHRLKQIKGGDLKLSPQLDVDPSLIRNIGIIAHIDAGKTTVTERLLYLAGATSTMGDVDSGNTVTDYMDLERERGITIQSAAISLFWRQHRINLIDTPGHVDFTLEVERCARVLDGAVTVLDGSAGVQAQTITVWRQANKFNLPSVFFVNKMDKRGASFEKTIDSIKRRLSMHNVVPVSMPTFDDGGRFIGSIDLINRKYIDVEEGDDAEWTAITQSSHRFDELMAGREEMLSQLADADEHFAECLLSDSKQHDASAFDAEVANAMRRATLARNIVPVACGTALRCAGSVKPILDMVTSYLPAPYERNHMVSAVFGEDLSAIVFKIGHDKRRGQLSFVRVYTGEIKNGSSIYNANRGTMESRINTFIAHSDILQPVDVITAGNIGVLTGLQSTVTGDTLLTSESAAKSAGVRRHRIMKSQKDRKLDTHNAHAHDLFSPQVPDEYDMSEVGKSVLLAGIDAPDPVYFCSAEPPSAGALHSFERALNELTIEDPSLRVTTDGEFGQTIIEGMGELHIEVVKDRLKRDYGLNVFMGPLQVAYREVITTAAVYTATVEDVLGDRKHGCTITIEVAPSKNTKFKTVLVKLDEDSTLPYIRAEWLKAINEGCASALHNGPLLGYPVDGVAVTLRNLVASGGKLSPAIICACAGKCLTGALKKADAHLLEPILRVEVTLVDAAAKTGVNAILREISKRRGTIVNVEGDGERAEMVRVCARMPLAELTGIASTIRIISSGLGDLHMQLEGYDRVSEQAQAFIKSRMTSDRR
;
A
#
# COMPACT_ATOMS: atom_id res chain seq x y z
N MET A 1 25.25 -28.02 -35.79
CA MET A 1 25.25 -26.59 -36.16
C MET A 1 26.72 -26.21 -36.19
N LYS A 2 27.29 -25.86 -37.35
CA LYS A 2 28.62 -25.24 -37.36
C LYS A 2 28.43 -23.84 -36.75
N LEU A 3 29.34 -23.40 -35.89
CA LEU A 3 29.19 -22.19 -35.08
C LEU A 3 29.24 -20.88 -35.91
N ASP A 4 29.53 -20.97 -37.20
CA ASP A 4 29.92 -19.82 -38.02
C ASP A 4 28.72 -19.01 -38.58
N ASP A 5 27.49 -19.53 -38.53
CA ASP A 5 26.28 -18.89 -39.11
C ASP A 5 25.19 -18.55 -38.06
N ALA A 6 25.58 -18.33 -36.79
CA ALA A 6 24.64 -17.96 -35.73
C ALA A 6 24.60 -16.43 -35.56
N PRO A 7 23.42 -15.81 -35.43
CA PRO A 7 23.33 -14.36 -35.25
C PRO A 7 24.13 -13.85 -34.05
N LEU A 8 24.78 -12.71 -34.23
CA LEU A 8 25.63 -12.08 -33.22
C LEU A 8 24.79 -11.30 -32.21
N ILE A 9 25.30 -11.20 -30.98
CA ILE A 9 24.69 -10.36 -29.95
C ILE A 9 24.72 -8.90 -30.44
N GLY A 10 23.57 -8.21 -30.37
CA GLY A 10 23.37 -6.85 -30.88
C GLY A 10 22.86 -6.77 -32.32
N GLU A 11 22.81 -7.89 -33.05
CA GLU A 11 22.26 -7.94 -34.40
C GLU A 11 20.75 -7.68 -34.40
N LYS A 12 20.24 -7.01 -35.45
CA LYS A 12 18.83 -6.67 -35.62
C LYS A 12 18.18 -7.63 -36.61
N LEU A 13 17.18 -8.37 -36.15
CA LEU A 13 16.35 -9.22 -37.01
C LEU A 13 15.03 -8.53 -37.31
N ILE A 14 14.61 -8.58 -38.57
CA ILE A 14 13.34 -8.03 -39.03
C ILE A 14 12.39 -9.21 -39.22
N ALA A 15 11.27 -9.20 -38.51
CA ALA A 15 10.23 -10.22 -38.63
C ALA A 15 9.29 -9.93 -39.82
N GLU A 16 8.46 -10.91 -40.20
CA GLU A 16 7.48 -10.78 -41.29
C GLU A 16 6.47 -9.65 -41.03
N SER A 17 6.13 -9.41 -39.76
CA SER A 17 5.27 -8.30 -39.32
C SER A 17 5.92 -6.90 -39.50
N LYS A 18 7.19 -6.85 -39.91
CA LYS A 18 8.08 -5.67 -39.95
C LYS A 18 8.54 -5.15 -38.59
N ASN A 19 8.27 -5.88 -37.50
CA ASN A 19 8.87 -5.58 -36.20
C ASN A 19 10.38 -5.87 -36.22
N VAL A 20 11.14 -5.07 -35.48
CA VAL A 20 12.61 -5.22 -35.36
C VAL A 20 12.94 -5.71 -33.95
N TYR A 21 13.69 -6.82 -33.88
CA TYR A 21 14.15 -7.43 -32.65
C TYR A 21 15.69 -7.39 -32.56
N VAL A 22 16.21 -6.89 -31.44
CA VAL A 22 17.64 -6.84 -31.14
C VAL A 22 18.03 -8.08 -30.35
N ILE A 23 18.98 -8.84 -30.85
CA ILE A 23 19.45 -10.07 -30.21
C ILE A 23 20.29 -9.76 -28.98
N GLY A 24 19.92 -10.34 -27.84
CA GLY A 24 20.66 -10.30 -26.59
C GLY A 24 21.44 -11.59 -26.34
N ARG A 25 21.55 -11.99 -25.07
CA ARG A 25 22.30 -13.20 -24.69
C ARG A 25 21.61 -14.49 -25.13
N ALA A 26 22.39 -15.51 -25.46
CA ALA A 26 21.87 -16.85 -25.68
C ALA A 26 21.43 -17.47 -24.34
N ILE A 27 20.15 -17.87 -24.25
CA ILE A 27 19.55 -18.47 -23.04
C ILE A 27 19.38 -19.99 -23.17
N GLY A 28 19.47 -20.55 -24.38
CA GLY A 28 19.45 -22.00 -24.59
C GLY A 28 20.08 -22.41 -25.92
N ARG A 29 20.79 -23.54 -25.94
CA ARG A 29 21.37 -24.13 -27.16
C ARG A 29 20.96 -25.59 -27.28
N GLY A 30 20.30 -25.94 -28.39
CA GLY A 30 19.82 -27.30 -28.67
C GLY A 30 20.29 -27.83 -30.02
N GLY A 31 19.94 -29.10 -30.31
CA GLY A 31 20.28 -29.74 -31.59
C GLY A 31 19.54 -29.16 -32.82
N TYR A 32 18.44 -28.42 -32.58
CA TYR A 32 17.54 -27.89 -33.61
C TYR A 32 17.54 -26.36 -33.72
N GLY A 33 18.27 -25.67 -32.84
CA GLY A 33 18.35 -24.21 -32.84
C GLY A 33 18.96 -23.63 -31.57
N ILE A 34 19.13 -22.31 -31.57
CA ILE A 34 19.60 -21.49 -30.45
C ILE A 34 18.47 -20.56 -30.03
N VAL A 35 18.25 -20.42 -28.73
CA VAL A 35 17.27 -19.49 -28.13
C VAL A 35 18.04 -18.32 -27.51
N TYR A 36 17.64 -17.11 -27.87
CA TYR A 36 18.18 -15.85 -27.38
C TYR A 36 17.12 -15.09 -26.57
N GLU A 37 17.56 -14.36 -25.56
CA GLU A 37 16.79 -13.23 -25.05
C GLU A 37 16.91 -12.09 -26.07
N CYS A 38 15.80 -11.46 -26.45
CA CYS A 38 15.81 -10.32 -27.37
C CYS A 38 14.90 -9.19 -26.87
N CYS A 39 15.08 -7.99 -27.41
CA CYS A 39 14.22 -6.84 -27.13
C CYS A 39 13.65 -6.25 -28.42
N ASP A 40 12.43 -5.72 -28.37
CA ASP A 40 11.93 -4.84 -29.43
C ASP A 40 12.51 -3.40 -29.31
N LEU A 41 12.18 -2.52 -30.25
CA LEU A 41 12.61 -1.11 -30.22
C LEU A 41 12.03 -0.32 -29.03
N SER A 42 10.97 -0.83 -28.37
CA SER A 42 10.39 -0.27 -27.15
C SER A 42 11.01 -0.86 -25.87
N ASN A 43 12.09 -1.64 -26.01
CA ASN A 43 12.82 -2.29 -24.92
C ASN A 43 12.01 -3.34 -24.14
N ARG A 44 10.94 -3.91 -24.74
CA ARG A 44 10.21 -5.06 -24.19
C ARG A 44 10.96 -6.35 -24.50
N LYS A 45 11.03 -7.26 -23.53
CA LYS A 45 11.83 -8.49 -23.61
C LYS A 45 11.02 -9.68 -24.13
N PHE A 46 11.65 -10.47 -24.98
CA PHE A 46 11.08 -11.68 -25.58
C PHE A 46 12.13 -12.81 -25.66
N ALA A 47 11.68 -14.01 -25.99
CA ALA A 47 12.55 -15.12 -26.36
C ALA A 47 12.49 -15.32 -27.88
N LEU A 48 13.65 -15.43 -28.53
CA LEU A 48 13.79 -15.61 -29.97
C LEU A 48 14.54 -16.91 -30.25
N LYS A 49 13.92 -17.83 -30.99
CA LYS A 49 14.54 -19.11 -31.37
C LYS A 49 14.92 -19.08 -32.85
N VAL A 50 16.19 -19.35 -33.15
CA VAL A 50 16.76 -19.43 -34.50
C VAL A 50 17.18 -20.87 -34.80
N GLY A 51 16.88 -21.36 -36.00
CA GLY A 51 17.31 -22.69 -36.40
C GLY A 51 17.08 -22.99 -37.88
N LYS A 52 17.26 -24.26 -38.26
CA LYS A 52 17.03 -24.71 -39.63
C LYS A 52 15.56 -24.50 -40.02
N ARG A 53 15.31 -23.93 -41.19
CA ARG A 53 13.96 -23.61 -41.71
C ARG A 53 12.97 -24.76 -41.52
N ARG A 54 13.33 -25.98 -41.94
CA ARG A 54 12.45 -27.17 -41.81
C ARG A 54 12.02 -27.49 -40.37
N SER A 55 12.90 -27.30 -39.40
CA SER A 55 12.60 -27.56 -37.98
C SER A 55 11.76 -26.44 -37.38
N ILE A 56 12.14 -25.18 -37.65
CA ILE A 56 11.46 -24.00 -37.12
C ILE A 56 10.06 -23.83 -37.71
N SER A 57 9.87 -24.07 -39.02
CA SER A 57 8.54 -24.02 -39.65
C SER A 57 7.57 -25.03 -39.03
N LEU A 58 8.07 -26.19 -38.59
CA LEU A 58 7.24 -27.18 -37.90
C LEU A 58 6.82 -26.68 -36.52
N GLU A 59 7.74 -26.09 -35.76
CA GLU A 59 7.45 -25.52 -34.43
C GLU A 59 6.42 -24.40 -34.51
N ILE A 60 6.62 -23.45 -35.41
CA ILE A 60 5.67 -22.36 -35.67
C ILE A 60 4.29 -22.93 -36.00
N LYS A 61 4.22 -23.96 -36.86
CA LYS A 61 2.94 -24.57 -37.22
C LYS A 61 2.24 -25.21 -36.02
N VAL A 62 2.99 -25.89 -35.14
CA VAL A 62 2.43 -26.47 -33.92
C VAL A 62 1.98 -25.39 -32.95
N LEU A 63 2.78 -24.33 -32.75
CA LEU A 63 2.43 -23.19 -31.89
C LEU A 63 1.19 -22.45 -32.38
N LYS A 64 1.05 -22.22 -33.70
CA LYS A 64 -0.14 -21.60 -34.28
C LYS A 64 -1.40 -22.46 -34.10
N LEU A 65 -1.28 -23.78 -34.18
CA LEU A 65 -2.41 -24.69 -33.94
C LEU A 65 -2.75 -24.82 -32.45
N GLY A 66 -1.75 -24.64 -31.58
CA GLY A 66 -1.92 -24.60 -30.13
C GLY A 66 -2.38 -23.25 -29.58
N ASP A 67 -2.53 -22.22 -30.42
CA ASP A 67 -2.97 -20.90 -29.97
C ASP A 67 -4.40 -20.98 -29.39
N GLY A 68 -4.56 -20.50 -28.15
CA GLY A 68 -5.82 -20.62 -27.38
C GLY A 68 -5.89 -21.82 -26.43
N PHE A 69 -4.93 -22.76 -26.48
CA PHE A 69 -4.75 -23.80 -25.46
C PHE A 69 -3.90 -23.32 -24.28
N PHE A 70 -4.07 -23.90 -23.09
CA PHE A 70 -3.49 -23.36 -21.86
C PHE A 70 -2.00 -23.64 -21.72
N HIS A 71 -1.51 -24.76 -22.25
CA HIS A 71 -0.14 -25.20 -22.06
C HIS A 71 0.79 -24.86 -23.24
N PHE A 72 0.35 -24.00 -24.18
CA PHE A 72 1.17 -23.52 -25.30
C PHE A 72 1.66 -22.10 -25.07
N VAL A 73 2.94 -21.86 -25.38
CA VAL A 73 3.51 -20.50 -25.32
C VAL A 73 2.97 -19.65 -26.47
N LYS A 74 2.68 -18.38 -26.18
CA LYS A 74 2.20 -17.44 -27.19
C LYS A 74 3.30 -17.13 -28.23
N LEU A 75 3.01 -17.42 -29.49
CA LEU A 75 3.80 -16.98 -30.63
C LEU A 75 3.55 -15.49 -30.87
N ILE A 76 4.61 -14.69 -30.90
CA ILE A 76 4.55 -13.24 -31.11
C ILE A 76 4.84 -12.89 -32.57
N ASP A 77 5.88 -13.49 -33.14
CA ASP A 77 6.34 -13.15 -34.50
C ASP A 77 7.15 -14.28 -35.15
N GLU A 78 7.39 -14.18 -36.46
CA GLU A 78 8.26 -15.10 -37.22
C GLU A 78 9.01 -14.39 -38.33
N GLY A 79 10.13 -14.96 -38.79
CA GLY A 79 10.90 -14.37 -39.90
C GLY A 79 11.95 -15.29 -40.49
N LEU A 80 12.44 -14.94 -41.67
CA LEU A 80 13.53 -15.62 -42.36
C LEU A 80 14.83 -14.85 -42.17
N LEU A 81 15.94 -15.57 -42.01
CA LEU A 81 17.26 -14.93 -42.02
C LEU A 81 17.74 -14.74 -43.46
N PRO A 82 18.68 -13.79 -43.71
CA PRO A 82 19.20 -13.51 -45.06
C PRO A 82 19.85 -14.72 -45.74
N ASP A 83 20.41 -15.65 -44.96
CA ASP A 83 21.00 -16.89 -45.46
C ASP A 83 19.93 -17.96 -45.68
N ASP A 84 19.89 -18.55 -46.88
CA ASP A 84 18.77 -19.32 -47.46
C ASP A 84 18.51 -20.72 -46.82
N GLY A 85 18.70 -20.85 -45.51
CA GLY A 85 18.51 -22.10 -44.76
C GLY A 85 18.00 -21.96 -43.34
N GLN A 86 17.87 -20.73 -42.80
CA GLN A 86 17.48 -20.48 -41.41
C GLN A 86 16.20 -19.66 -41.28
N GLN A 87 15.42 -19.96 -40.23
CA GLN A 87 14.19 -19.25 -39.87
C GLN A 87 14.23 -18.99 -38.36
N PHE A 88 13.55 -17.95 -37.92
CA PHE A 88 13.36 -17.65 -36.51
C PHE A 88 11.90 -17.40 -36.16
N PHE A 89 11.59 -17.52 -34.87
CA PHE A 89 10.34 -17.02 -34.30
C PHE A 89 10.58 -16.37 -32.95
N VAL A 90 9.69 -15.45 -32.62
CA VAL A 90 9.65 -14.72 -31.35
C VAL A 90 8.46 -15.22 -30.55
N MET A 91 8.71 -15.55 -29.30
CA MET A 91 7.70 -15.97 -28.33
C MET A 91 7.90 -15.19 -27.03
N GLU A 92 6.92 -15.31 -26.16
CA GLU A 92 7.02 -14.74 -24.82
C GLU A 92 8.22 -15.29 -24.03
N LEU A 93 8.87 -14.41 -23.26
CA LEU A 93 10.01 -14.78 -22.43
C LEU A 93 9.55 -15.41 -21.11
N LEU A 94 9.69 -16.72 -20.99
CA LEU A 94 9.38 -17.48 -19.78
C LEU A 94 10.62 -17.64 -18.85
N TRP A 95 10.44 -18.20 -17.65
CA TRP A 95 11.49 -18.29 -16.62
C TRP A 95 12.31 -19.60 -16.70
N LYS A 96 12.15 -20.51 -15.75
CA LYS A 96 12.94 -21.75 -15.63
C LYS A 96 12.15 -22.96 -16.10
N ASN A 97 12.86 -23.93 -16.68
CA ASN A 97 12.27 -25.23 -16.97
C ASN A 97 12.22 -26.13 -15.73
N LEU A 98 11.40 -27.19 -15.75
CA LEU A 98 11.24 -28.10 -14.62
C LEU A 98 12.56 -28.81 -14.25
N SER A 99 13.46 -29.07 -15.21
CA SER A 99 14.78 -29.65 -14.90
C SER A 99 15.63 -28.71 -14.04
N GLU A 100 15.62 -27.42 -14.35
CA GLU A 100 16.35 -26.40 -13.58
C GLU A 100 15.76 -26.23 -12.19
N LEU A 101 14.44 -26.17 -12.07
CA LEU A 101 13.77 -26.09 -10.77
C LEU A 101 14.08 -27.30 -9.90
N GLN A 102 14.08 -28.50 -10.48
CA GLN A 102 14.44 -29.72 -9.76
C GLN A 102 15.87 -29.68 -9.25
N ARG A 103 16.83 -29.14 -10.02
CA ARG A 103 18.24 -29.02 -9.59
C ARG A 103 18.46 -27.99 -8.48
N LEU A 104 17.57 -27.01 -8.34
CA LEU A 104 17.61 -26.06 -7.25
C LEU A 104 17.18 -26.67 -5.91
N MET A 105 16.48 -27.82 -5.94
CA MET A 105 16.08 -28.53 -4.72
C MET A 105 17.27 -29.25 -4.09
N PRO A 106 17.46 -29.17 -2.75
CA PRO A 106 18.57 -29.83 -2.05
C PRO A 106 18.68 -31.33 -2.33
N THR A 107 17.54 -32.02 -2.46
CA THR A 107 17.45 -33.47 -2.69
C THR A 107 17.33 -33.83 -4.18
N LYS A 108 17.31 -32.84 -5.08
CA LYS A 108 17.02 -32.98 -6.52
C LYS A 108 15.68 -33.69 -6.82
N ARG A 109 14.73 -33.67 -5.87
CA ARG A 109 13.36 -34.18 -6.03
C ARG A 109 12.36 -33.07 -5.71
N PHE A 110 11.17 -33.14 -6.28
CA PHE A 110 10.06 -32.29 -5.85
C PHE A 110 9.38 -32.91 -4.64
N SER A 111 8.66 -32.09 -3.85
CA SER A 111 7.71 -32.63 -2.88
C SER A 111 6.67 -33.48 -3.62
N LEU A 112 6.12 -34.51 -2.98
CA LEU A 112 5.14 -35.39 -3.61
C LEU A 112 3.93 -34.61 -4.17
N SER A 113 3.43 -33.61 -3.42
CA SER A 113 2.35 -32.73 -3.87
C SER A 113 2.73 -31.91 -5.11
N THR A 114 3.94 -31.32 -5.12
CA THR A 114 4.45 -30.58 -6.27
C THR A 114 4.65 -31.50 -7.49
N ALA A 115 5.19 -32.69 -7.29
CA ALA A 115 5.38 -33.69 -8.35
C ALA A 115 4.03 -34.13 -8.96
N ILE A 116 3.00 -34.31 -8.13
CA ILE A 116 1.64 -34.65 -8.59
C ILE A 116 1.01 -33.48 -9.38
N ARG A 117 1.15 -32.22 -8.93
CA ARG A 117 0.65 -31.05 -9.67
C ARG A 117 1.37 -30.85 -11.00
N CYS A 118 2.70 -30.98 -11.01
CA CYS A 118 3.48 -30.91 -12.23
C CYS A 118 3.13 -32.04 -13.20
N SER A 119 2.98 -33.28 -12.72
CA SER A 119 2.59 -34.41 -13.56
C SER A 119 1.20 -34.22 -14.18
N LEU A 120 0.23 -33.70 -13.43
CA LEU A 120 -1.12 -33.42 -13.93
C LEU A 120 -1.13 -32.33 -15.02
N GLN A 121 -0.44 -31.20 -14.80
CA GLN A 121 -0.39 -30.15 -15.83
C GLN A 121 0.40 -30.60 -17.08
N THR A 122 1.47 -31.37 -16.89
CA THR A 122 2.27 -31.87 -18.03
C THR A 122 1.53 -32.91 -18.85
N ILE A 123 0.68 -33.76 -18.26
CA ILE A 123 -0.16 -34.70 -19.04
C ILE A 123 -1.27 -33.96 -19.81
N ASN A 124 -1.87 -32.93 -19.21
CA ASN A 124 -2.85 -32.08 -19.91
C ASN A 124 -2.22 -31.39 -21.13
N GLY A 125 -1.01 -30.84 -21.01
CA GLY A 125 -0.32 -30.26 -22.16
C GLY A 125 0.01 -31.27 -23.27
N ILE A 126 0.26 -32.54 -22.92
CA ILE A 126 0.44 -33.62 -23.90
C ILE A 126 -0.90 -33.97 -24.57
N GLU A 127 -1.99 -34.02 -23.82
CA GLU A 127 -3.33 -34.21 -24.37
C GLU A 127 -3.70 -33.10 -25.35
N GLU A 128 -3.44 -31.83 -25.00
CA GLU A 128 -3.65 -30.69 -25.89
C GLU A 128 -2.83 -30.83 -27.19
N LEU A 129 -1.55 -31.21 -27.09
CA LEU A 129 -0.70 -31.49 -28.27
C LEU A 129 -1.28 -32.62 -29.15
N HIS A 130 -1.80 -33.67 -28.53
CA HIS A 130 -2.40 -34.78 -29.26
C HIS A 130 -3.73 -34.40 -29.91
N SER A 131 -4.50 -33.52 -29.27
CA SER A 131 -5.78 -33.01 -29.78
C SER A 131 -5.60 -32.21 -31.07
N ILE A 132 -4.50 -31.45 -31.19
CA ILE A 132 -4.13 -30.73 -32.42
C ILE A 132 -3.47 -31.64 -33.48
N GLY A 133 -3.37 -32.95 -33.20
CA GLY A 133 -2.96 -33.97 -34.17
C GLY A 133 -1.48 -34.28 -34.25
N TYR A 134 -0.69 -33.88 -33.25
CA TYR A 134 0.76 -34.08 -33.19
C TYR A 134 1.18 -34.97 -32.01
N ILE A 135 2.30 -35.67 -32.16
CA ILE A 135 3.05 -36.31 -31.07
C ILE A 135 4.40 -35.59 -30.92
N SER A 136 4.92 -35.48 -29.70
CA SER A 136 6.13 -34.75 -29.34
C SER A 136 7.41 -35.47 -29.76
N ARG A 137 7.57 -36.75 -29.35
CA ARG A 137 8.75 -37.61 -29.58
C ARG A 137 10.04 -37.24 -28.83
N ASP A 138 10.05 -36.20 -27.99
CA ASP A 138 11.19 -35.87 -27.10
C ASP A 138 10.75 -35.21 -25.79
N LEU A 139 9.74 -35.80 -25.11
CA LEU A 139 9.31 -35.29 -23.81
C LEU A 139 10.38 -35.52 -22.74
N LYS A 140 10.70 -34.44 -22.02
CA LYS A 140 11.67 -34.40 -20.93
C LYS A 140 11.42 -33.15 -20.07
N PRO A 141 11.89 -33.11 -18.81
CA PRO A 141 11.64 -31.97 -17.91
C PRO A 141 12.05 -30.59 -18.46
N SER A 142 13.08 -30.51 -19.32
CA SER A 142 13.53 -29.23 -19.87
C SER A 142 12.57 -28.60 -20.89
N ASN A 143 11.62 -29.39 -21.42
CA ASN A 143 10.65 -28.90 -22.41
C ASN A 143 9.42 -28.26 -21.75
N PHE A 144 9.35 -28.28 -20.43
CA PHE A 144 8.26 -27.71 -19.66
C PHE A 144 8.78 -26.51 -18.88
N ILE A 145 8.27 -25.32 -19.18
CA ILE A 145 8.73 -24.04 -18.61
C ILE A 145 7.61 -23.37 -17.83
N VAL A 146 7.96 -22.72 -16.72
CA VAL A 146 7.03 -21.90 -15.92
C VAL A 146 7.32 -20.41 -16.09
N ARG A 147 6.34 -19.58 -15.72
CA ARG A 147 6.52 -18.12 -15.60
C ARG A 147 7.31 -17.75 -14.35
N LYS A 148 7.69 -16.48 -14.27
CA LYS A 148 8.28 -15.95 -13.04
C LYS A 148 7.23 -15.96 -11.93
N PRO A 149 7.62 -16.21 -10.66
CA PRO A 149 6.70 -16.13 -9.53
C PRO A 149 5.93 -14.81 -9.45
N SER A 150 6.57 -13.69 -9.84
CA SER A 150 5.98 -12.34 -9.86
C SER A 150 4.81 -12.15 -10.82
N GLU A 151 4.52 -13.10 -11.71
CA GLU A 151 3.44 -13.00 -12.72
C GLU A 151 2.14 -13.72 -12.30
N ASN A 152 2.08 -14.28 -11.07
CA ASN A 152 0.89 -14.93 -10.49
C ASN A 152 0.18 -15.94 -11.41
N ASN A 153 0.95 -16.69 -12.20
CA ASN A 153 0.44 -17.67 -13.15
C ASN A 153 1.21 -18.99 -13.00
N ASN A 154 0.52 -19.99 -12.43
CA ASN A 154 1.08 -21.30 -12.07
C ASN A 154 0.99 -22.34 -13.20
N LEU A 155 0.83 -21.90 -14.45
CA LEU A 155 0.76 -22.78 -15.61
C LEU A 155 2.15 -23.24 -16.07
N ILE A 156 2.21 -24.52 -16.46
CA ILE A 156 3.38 -25.13 -17.10
C ILE A 156 3.17 -25.11 -18.62
N TYR A 157 4.11 -24.52 -19.35
CA TYR A 157 4.07 -24.41 -20.81
C TYR A 157 4.97 -25.46 -21.46
N LEU A 158 4.44 -26.18 -22.45
CA LEU A 158 5.18 -27.11 -23.29
C LEU A 158 5.84 -26.35 -24.44
N ILE A 159 7.14 -26.58 -24.62
CA ILE A 159 7.96 -25.98 -25.67
C ILE A 159 8.79 -27.04 -26.40
N ASP A 160 9.49 -26.63 -27.46
CA ASP A 160 10.40 -27.44 -28.28
C ASP A 160 9.70 -28.55 -29.08
N PHE A 161 9.05 -28.16 -30.17
CA PHE A 161 8.35 -29.08 -31.09
C PHE A 161 9.20 -29.48 -32.31
N GLY A 162 10.52 -29.26 -32.27
CA GLY A 162 11.41 -29.38 -33.44
C GLY A 162 11.47 -30.79 -34.04
N ILE A 163 11.06 -31.80 -33.29
CA ILE A 163 10.88 -33.17 -33.77
C ILE A 163 9.47 -33.71 -33.60
N ALA A 164 8.47 -32.87 -33.40
CA ALA A 164 7.09 -33.31 -33.38
C ALA A 164 6.71 -34.03 -34.70
N ARG A 165 5.66 -34.83 -34.67
CA ARG A 165 5.14 -35.49 -35.87
C ARG A 165 3.63 -35.46 -35.87
N LYS A 166 3.06 -35.04 -36.99
CA LYS A 166 1.62 -35.18 -37.23
C LYS A 166 1.27 -36.66 -37.37
N TYR A 167 0.46 -37.19 -36.45
CA TYR A 167 0.03 -38.59 -36.46
C TYR A 167 -1.31 -38.80 -37.17
N ILE A 168 -2.08 -37.72 -37.35
CA ILE A 168 -3.27 -37.68 -38.22
C ILE A 168 -2.92 -37.13 -39.62
N ASP A 169 -3.69 -37.51 -40.63
CA ASP A 169 -3.58 -37.02 -42.00
C ASP A 169 -4.34 -35.68 -42.21
N HIS A 170 -4.69 -35.35 -43.46
CA HIS A 170 -5.44 -34.13 -43.79
C HIS A 170 -6.97 -34.30 -43.63
N ASN A 171 -7.45 -35.54 -43.62
CA ASN A 171 -8.86 -35.91 -43.44
C ASN A 171 -9.17 -36.26 -41.97
N GLY A 172 -8.18 -36.16 -41.08
CA GLY A 172 -8.30 -36.50 -39.66
C GLY A 172 -8.10 -37.99 -39.35
N ALA A 173 -7.79 -38.83 -40.34
CA ALA A 173 -7.55 -40.25 -40.15
C ALA A 173 -6.13 -40.52 -39.61
N LEU A 174 -5.96 -41.61 -38.85
CA LEU A 174 -4.67 -42.02 -38.32
C LEU A 174 -3.73 -42.44 -39.45
N LYS A 175 -2.48 -41.96 -39.41
CA LYS A 175 -1.47 -42.40 -40.35
C LYS A 175 -1.06 -43.85 -40.07
N PRO A 176 -0.86 -44.68 -41.11
CA PRO A 176 -0.44 -46.06 -40.94
C PRO A 176 0.94 -46.13 -40.27
N ARG A 177 1.12 -47.19 -39.47
CA ARG A 177 2.38 -47.52 -38.80
C ARG A 177 3.51 -47.69 -39.81
N ARG A 178 4.67 -47.07 -39.57
CA ARG A 178 5.87 -47.36 -40.37
C ARG A 178 6.49 -48.70 -39.96
N LEU A 179 6.96 -49.46 -40.94
CA LEU A 179 7.64 -50.74 -40.73
C LEU A 179 8.95 -50.58 -39.93
N VAL A 180 9.65 -49.46 -40.10
CA VAL A 180 10.87 -49.11 -39.36
C VAL A 180 10.81 -47.64 -38.92
N GLY A 181 10.96 -47.41 -37.62
CA GLY A 181 11.07 -46.08 -37.01
C GLY A 181 12.51 -45.57 -36.99
N ALA A 182 12.69 -44.25 -37.06
CA ALA A 182 13.99 -43.62 -36.83
C ALA A 182 14.12 -43.27 -35.34
N TRP A 183 15.26 -43.63 -34.73
CA TRP A 183 15.53 -43.26 -33.34
C TRP A 183 15.57 -41.73 -33.19
N ARG A 184 14.71 -41.20 -32.33
CA ARG A 184 14.58 -39.76 -32.03
C ARG A 184 14.22 -39.55 -30.56
N GLY A 185 14.74 -38.49 -29.96
CA GLY A 185 14.46 -38.12 -28.58
C GLY A 185 15.58 -38.49 -27.59
N THR A 186 15.34 -38.24 -26.31
CA THR A 186 16.32 -38.37 -25.24
C THR A 186 16.33 -39.79 -24.65
N ALA A 187 17.47 -40.50 -24.75
CA ALA A 187 17.62 -41.92 -24.37
C ALA A 187 17.10 -42.26 -22.96
N ARG A 188 17.26 -41.33 -22.02
CA ARG A 188 16.82 -41.46 -20.63
C ARG A 188 15.30 -41.63 -20.49
N TYR A 189 14.52 -40.82 -21.21
CA TYR A 189 13.05 -40.78 -21.09
C TYR A 189 12.34 -41.50 -22.21
N CYS A 190 12.98 -41.76 -23.35
CA CYS A 190 12.27 -42.32 -24.49
C CYS A 190 11.72 -43.74 -24.23
N SER A 191 10.61 -44.07 -24.91
CA SER A 191 9.93 -45.35 -24.75
C SER A 191 10.78 -46.54 -25.18
N LEU A 192 10.47 -47.73 -24.66
CA LEU A 192 11.10 -48.99 -25.10
C LEU A 192 10.90 -49.23 -26.60
N ALA A 193 9.73 -48.90 -27.15
CA ALA A 193 9.45 -49.04 -28.58
C ALA A 193 10.42 -48.20 -29.43
N ASN A 194 10.75 -46.97 -28.99
CA ASN A 194 11.73 -46.12 -29.66
C ASN A 194 13.16 -46.66 -29.56
N HIS A 195 13.56 -47.27 -28.43
CA HIS A 195 14.85 -47.97 -28.31
C HIS A 195 14.97 -49.12 -29.32
N PHE A 196 13.89 -49.84 -29.58
CA PHE A 196 13.81 -50.89 -30.60
C PHE A 196 13.52 -50.37 -32.02
N LYS A 197 13.64 -49.06 -32.25
CA LYS A 197 13.41 -48.41 -33.57
C LYS A 197 12.03 -48.72 -34.15
N GLN A 198 11.01 -48.88 -33.31
CA GLN A 198 9.63 -48.99 -33.74
C GLN A 198 9.05 -47.59 -33.99
N ASP A 199 7.96 -47.53 -34.77
CA ASP A 199 7.29 -46.26 -35.03
C ASP A 199 6.62 -45.74 -33.76
N GLN A 200 6.80 -44.45 -33.47
CA GLN A 200 6.25 -43.82 -32.27
C GLN A 200 4.80 -43.37 -32.49
N CYS A 201 3.98 -43.52 -31.45
CA CYS A 201 2.58 -43.15 -31.37
C CYS A 201 2.28 -42.37 -30.08
N ARG A 202 1.00 -42.03 -29.84
CA ARG A 202 0.57 -41.25 -28.66
C ARG A 202 0.95 -41.90 -27.34
N ARG A 203 0.94 -43.24 -27.24
CA ARG A 203 1.33 -43.95 -26.01
C ARG A 203 2.80 -43.72 -25.64
N ASP A 204 3.67 -43.54 -26.64
CA ASP A 204 5.10 -43.39 -26.42
C ASP A 204 5.41 -42.07 -25.73
N ASP A 205 4.64 -41.02 -26.02
CA ASP A 205 4.72 -39.74 -25.30
C ASP A 205 4.26 -39.88 -23.85
N VAL A 206 3.20 -40.66 -23.59
CA VAL A 206 2.74 -40.95 -22.21
C VAL A 206 3.76 -41.80 -21.45
N GLU A 207 4.45 -42.74 -22.10
CA GLU A 207 5.56 -43.48 -21.49
C GLU A 207 6.75 -42.57 -21.14
N CYS A 208 7.07 -41.60 -22.00
CA CYS A 208 8.10 -40.60 -21.69
C CYS A 208 7.70 -39.74 -20.49
N TRP A 209 6.44 -39.32 -20.44
CA TRP A 209 5.88 -38.59 -19.29
C TRP A 209 5.96 -39.43 -18.01
N PHE A 210 5.59 -40.71 -18.05
CA PHE A 210 5.66 -41.59 -16.90
C PHE A 210 7.08 -41.62 -16.27
N TYR A 211 8.12 -41.82 -17.09
CA TYR A 211 9.49 -41.78 -16.60
C TYR A 211 9.91 -40.40 -16.06
N MET A 212 9.43 -39.30 -16.65
CA MET A 212 9.66 -37.96 -16.11
C MET A 212 9.02 -37.79 -14.72
N THR A 213 7.79 -38.29 -14.51
CA THR A 213 7.11 -38.20 -13.20
C THR A 213 7.82 -38.99 -12.11
N ILE A 214 8.34 -40.18 -12.43
CA ILE A 214 9.15 -40.96 -11.50
C ILE A 214 10.41 -40.19 -11.10
N GLU A 215 11.07 -39.52 -12.06
CA GLU A 215 12.24 -38.71 -11.74
C GLU A 215 11.88 -37.51 -10.85
N PHE A 216 10.71 -36.90 -11.01
CA PHE A 216 10.24 -35.83 -10.13
C PHE A 216 10.10 -36.28 -8.67
N ILE A 217 9.58 -37.49 -8.46
CA ILE A 217 9.32 -38.05 -7.13
C ILE A 217 10.62 -38.59 -6.51
N ASN A 218 11.38 -39.41 -7.25
CA ASN A 218 12.55 -40.12 -6.74
C ASN A 218 13.87 -39.34 -6.90
N GLY A 219 13.86 -38.24 -7.67
CA GLY A 219 15.04 -37.43 -8.02
C GLY A 219 16.00 -38.05 -9.03
N LYS A 220 15.91 -39.37 -9.24
CA LYS A 220 16.68 -40.11 -10.25
C LYS A 220 15.88 -41.30 -10.78
N LEU A 221 16.21 -41.73 -11.99
CA LEU A 221 15.73 -42.98 -12.57
C LEU A 221 16.73 -44.11 -12.28
N PRO A 222 16.30 -45.39 -12.26
CA PRO A 222 17.19 -46.53 -12.00
C PRO A 222 18.34 -46.69 -12.99
N TRP A 223 18.21 -46.12 -14.20
CA TRP A 223 19.24 -46.09 -15.25
C TRP A 223 19.88 -44.71 -15.42
N SER A 224 19.72 -43.78 -14.47
CA SER A 224 20.32 -42.45 -14.56
C SER A 224 21.84 -42.45 -14.51
N GLU A 225 22.46 -43.51 -13.97
CA GLU A 225 23.92 -43.70 -13.86
C GLU A 225 24.55 -44.23 -15.16
N ILE A 226 23.75 -44.81 -16.06
CA ILE A 226 24.20 -45.25 -17.38
C ILE A 226 24.36 -44.03 -18.30
N SER A 227 25.43 -44.01 -19.09
CA SER A 227 25.68 -42.88 -19.99
C SER A 227 24.56 -42.73 -21.01
N LYS A 228 24.15 -41.48 -21.29
CA LYS A 228 23.12 -41.19 -22.31
C LYS A 228 23.50 -41.69 -23.72
N TYR A 229 24.77 -42.02 -23.95
CA TYR A 229 25.28 -42.55 -25.21
C TYR A 229 25.16 -44.09 -25.28
N GLU A 230 25.05 -44.78 -24.15
CA GLU A 230 24.92 -46.25 -24.02
C GLU A 230 23.45 -46.68 -24.13
N ARG A 231 22.85 -46.35 -25.27
CA ARG A 231 21.40 -46.51 -25.52
C ARG A 231 20.94 -47.95 -25.35
N ASP A 232 21.71 -48.92 -25.83
CA ASP A 232 21.36 -50.35 -25.76
C ASP A 232 21.40 -50.87 -24.32
N GLU A 233 22.27 -50.33 -23.46
CA GLU A 233 22.32 -50.69 -22.05
C GLU A 233 21.14 -50.10 -21.27
N ILE A 234 20.79 -48.84 -21.56
CA ILE A 234 19.56 -48.22 -21.02
C ILE A 234 18.33 -49.04 -21.44
N ALA A 235 18.25 -49.46 -22.70
CA ALA A 235 17.16 -50.27 -23.22
C ALA A 235 17.06 -51.63 -22.51
N LYS A 236 18.19 -52.34 -22.33
CA LYS A 236 18.26 -53.60 -21.58
C LYS A 236 17.83 -53.42 -20.13
N LYS A 237 18.29 -52.36 -19.46
CA LYS A 237 17.93 -52.07 -18.06
C LYS A 237 16.45 -51.76 -17.93
N LYS A 238 15.87 -50.93 -18.81
CA LYS A 238 14.43 -50.65 -18.87
C LYS A 238 13.61 -51.93 -19.11
N GLN A 239 14.04 -52.77 -20.06
CA GLN A 239 13.34 -54.00 -20.41
C GLN A 239 13.39 -55.04 -19.29
N SER A 240 14.54 -55.17 -18.62
CA SER A 240 14.72 -56.06 -17.47
C SER A 240 13.81 -55.63 -16.32
N LEU A 241 13.91 -54.37 -15.88
CA LEU A 241 13.10 -53.86 -14.77
C LEU A 241 11.59 -53.91 -15.07
N ARG A 242 11.17 -53.65 -16.31
CA ARG A 242 9.73 -53.72 -16.68
C ARG A 242 9.18 -55.15 -16.69
N LYS A 243 10.04 -56.18 -16.80
CA LYS A 243 9.66 -57.60 -16.84
C LYS A 243 9.79 -58.31 -15.49
N SER A 244 10.87 -58.09 -14.75
CA SER A 244 11.20 -58.87 -13.55
C SER A 244 11.08 -58.10 -12.23
N GLU A 245 11.21 -56.77 -12.24
CA GLU A 245 11.31 -55.94 -11.02
C GLU A 245 10.60 -54.58 -11.22
N ARG A 246 9.30 -54.59 -11.50
CA ARG A 246 8.53 -53.35 -11.78
C ARG A 246 8.55 -52.39 -10.59
N GLU A 247 8.53 -52.91 -9.37
CA GLU A 247 8.61 -52.13 -8.13
C GLU A 247 9.92 -51.32 -8.03
N ALA A 248 11.03 -51.85 -8.55
CA ALA A 248 12.31 -51.15 -8.57
C ALA A 248 12.32 -49.93 -9.51
N ILE A 249 11.37 -49.82 -10.44
CA ILE A 249 11.15 -48.61 -11.26
C ILE A 249 10.42 -47.54 -10.45
N LEU A 250 9.44 -47.94 -9.65
CA LEU A 250 8.53 -47.04 -8.94
C LEU A 250 9.22 -46.38 -7.74
N GLY A 251 10.13 -47.06 -7.04
CA GLY A 251 10.86 -46.46 -5.91
C GLY A 251 9.91 -45.98 -4.80
N GLU A 252 9.93 -44.67 -4.48
CA GLU A 252 9.07 -44.04 -3.47
C GLU A 252 7.71 -43.55 -4.04
N CYS A 253 7.30 -44.00 -5.23
CA CYS A 253 6.02 -43.61 -5.81
C CYS A 253 4.83 -44.21 -5.03
N PRO A 254 3.70 -43.48 -4.91
CA PRO A 254 2.49 -43.97 -4.20
C PRO A 254 1.88 -45.26 -4.77
N ASP A 255 1.13 -45.98 -3.93
CA ASP A 255 0.42 -47.20 -4.35
C ASP A 255 -0.54 -46.95 -5.52
N GLY A 256 -0.53 -47.86 -6.50
CA GLY A 256 -1.30 -47.80 -7.74
C GLY A 256 -0.61 -47.07 -8.90
N TRP A 257 0.58 -46.46 -8.69
CA TRP A 257 1.35 -45.87 -9.80
C TRP A 257 1.79 -46.93 -10.85
N SER A 258 1.81 -48.21 -10.46
CA SER A 258 1.93 -49.37 -11.35
C SER A 258 0.81 -49.46 -12.38
N ASP A 259 -0.41 -49.05 -12.04
CA ASP A 259 -1.60 -49.21 -12.87
C ASP A 259 -1.51 -48.30 -14.10
N ILE A 260 -0.86 -47.14 -13.96
CA ILE A 260 -0.53 -46.25 -15.08
C ILE A 260 0.37 -46.96 -16.09
N LEU A 261 1.35 -47.73 -15.61
CA LEU A 261 2.26 -48.48 -16.48
C LEU A 261 1.53 -49.61 -17.20
N ASP A 262 0.54 -50.25 -16.56
CA ASP A 262 -0.33 -51.26 -17.17
C ASP A 262 -1.27 -50.66 -18.23
N ILE A 263 -1.80 -49.45 -18.00
CA ILE A 263 -2.57 -48.68 -19.01
C ILE A 263 -1.67 -48.36 -20.22
N ILE A 264 -0.43 -47.95 -19.99
CA ILE A 264 0.54 -47.69 -21.07
C ILE A 264 0.85 -48.97 -21.85
N ASP A 265 1.07 -50.09 -21.16
CA ASP A 265 1.39 -51.39 -21.77
C ASP A 265 0.22 -51.97 -22.57
N SER A 266 -1.03 -51.76 -22.12
CA SER A 266 -2.25 -52.21 -22.80
C SER A 266 -2.67 -51.31 -23.98
N CYS A 267 -2.17 -50.08 -24.07
CA CYS A 267 -2.47 -49.17 -25.16
C CYS A 267 -1.80 -49.60 -26.48
N GLY A 268 -2.62 -49.88 -27.50
CA GLY A 268 -2.18 -50.18 -28.87
C GLY A 268 -1.66 -48.95 -29.63
N PHE A 269 -1.09 -49.18 -30.83
CA PHE A 269 -0.51 -48.11 -31.67
C PHE A 269 -1.53 -47.06 -32.13
N GLU A 270 -2.75 -47.49 -32.42
CA GLU A 270 -3.83 -46.63 -32.94
C GLU A 270 -4.72 -46.06 -31.83
N ALA A 271 -4.72 -46.70 -30.67
CA ALA A 271 -5.52 -46.30 -29.53
C ALA A 271 -5.11 -44.91 -29.01
N ALA A 272 -6.10 -44.14 -28.56
CA ALA A 272 -5.82 -42.95 -27.76
C ALA A 272 -5.52 -43.41 -26.33
N PRO A 273 -4.43 -42.94 -25.72
CA PRO A 273 -4.21 -43.17 -24.30
C PRO A 273 -5.38 -42.64 -23.47
N GLU A 274 -5.72 -43.32 -22.38
CA GLU A 274 -6.81 -42.92 -21.50
C GLU A 274 -6.40 -41.73 -20.61
N TYR A 275 -6.31 -40.53 -21.18
CA TYR A 275 -5.95 -39.29 -20.46
C TYR A 275 -6.85 -39.02 -19.27
N ASP A 276 -8.15 -39.29 -19.41
CA ASP A 276 -9.14 -39.14 -18.34
C ASP A 276 -8.88 -40.10 -17.19
N THR A 277 -8.53 -41.36 -17.45
CA THR A 277 -8.21 -42.37 -16.43
C THR A 277 -6.92 -42.01 -15.70
N VAL A 278 -5.87 -41.63 -16.44
CA VAL A 278 -4.58 -41.20 -15.86
C VAL A 278 -4.74 -39.92 -15.04
N SER A 279 -5.49 -38.93 -15.55
CA SER A 279 -5.75 -37.67 -14.85
C SER A 279 -6.65 -37.87 -13.64
N SER A 280 -7.64 -38.76 -13.71
CA SER A 280 -8.51 -39.11 -12.57
C SER A 280 -7.78 -39.92 -11.52
N PHE A 281 -6.82 -40.77 -11.90
CA PHE A 281 -5.95 -41.47 -10.98
C PHE A 281 -5.02 -40.50 -10.24
N HIS A 282 -4.41 -39.53 -10.95
CA HIS A 282 -3.63 -38.45 -10.33
C HIS A 282 -4.49 -37.56 -9.42
N LYS A 283 -5.75 -37.28 -9.78
CA LYS A 283 -6.72 -36.59 -8.90
C LYS A 283 -7.05 -37.44 -7.68
N CYS A 284 -7.29 -38.73 -7.83
CA CYS A 284 -7.57 -39.66 -6.73
C CYS A 284 -6.36 -39.85 -5.82
N LEU A 285 -5.14 -39.84 -6.34
CA LEU A 285 -3.91 -39.89 -5.54
C LEU A 285 -3.57 -38.56 -4.89
N PHE A 286 -3.84 -37.44 -5.54
CA PHE A 286 -3.82 -36.13 -4.89
C PHE A 286 -4.83 -36.11 -3.75
N GLU A 287 -6.08 -36.51 -4.03
CA GLU A 287 -7.12 -36.70 -3.04
C GLU A 287 -6.73 -37.71 -1.98
N ARG A 288 -5.99 -38.80 -2.25
CA ARG A 288 -5.54 -39.78 -1.25
C ARG A 288 -4.23 -39.40 -0.57
N THR A 289 -3.41 -38.50 -1.07
CA THR A 289 -2.24 -37.98 -0.33
C THR A 289 -2.67 -36.81 0.55
N THR A 290 -3.59 -35.98 0.05
CA THR A 290 -4.37 -35.02 0.83
C THR A 290 -5.31 -35.75 1.79
N ALA A 291 -5.93 -36.86 1.40
CA ALA A 291 -6.82 -37.66 2.24
C ALA A 291 -6.15 -38.80 2.98
N MET A 292 -4.87 -39.17 2.78
CA MET A 292 -4.08 -39.95 3.75
C MET A 292 -3.56 -39.01 4.83
N ARG A 293 -3.28 -37.75 4.49
CA ARG A 293 -3.22 -36.67 5.49
C ARG A 293 -4.55 -36.59 6.25
N LEU A 294 -5.71 -36.68 5.57
CA LEU A 294 -7.02 -36.72 6.24
C LEU A 294 -7.41 -38.09 6.83
N CYS A 295 -6.86 -39.24 6.41
CA CYS A 295 -7.21 -40.59 6.90
C CYS A 295 -6.37 -40.99 8.12
N LEU A 296 -5.14 -40.48 8.22
CA LEU A 296 -4.45 -40.41 9.52
C LEU A 296 -5.20 -39.47 10.50
N LEU A 297 -6.18 -38.70 10.00
CA LEU A 297 -6.96 -37.72 10.74
C LEU A 297 -8.49 -37.93 10.74
N SER A 298 -9.08 -39.02 10.21
CA SER A 298 -10.54 -39.19 10.34
C SER A 298 -11.08 -40.58 10.00
N ASN A 299 -11.64 -41.26 11.02
CA ASN A 299 -12.87 -42.01 10.83
C ASN A 299 -14.03 -41.00 10.88
N LEU A 300 -14.61 -40.63 9.74
CA LEU A 300 -16.07 -40.57 9.54
C LEU A 300 -16.44 -40.07 8.14
N ARG A 301 -17.42 -40.77 7.58
CA ARG A 301 -18.00 -40.65 6.23
C ARG A 301 -18.74 -39.32 6.05
N VAL A 302 -18.40 -38.55 5.02
CA VAL A 302 -19.36 -37.62 4.37
C VAL A 302 -19.15 -37.61 2.85
N SER A 303 -20.23 -38.00 2.15
CA SER A 303 -20.65 -37.70 0.78
C SER A 303 -19.62 -37.04 -0.19
N HIS A 304 -18.89 -37.87 -0.93
CA HIS A 304 -18.15 -37.49 -2.13
C HIS A 304 -19.11 -37.13 -3.29
N SER A 305 -19.33 -35.85 -3.58
CA SER A 305 -19.93 -35.41 -4.86
C SER A 305 -19.78 -33.91 -5.19
N ALA A 306 -19.54 -33.00 -4.24
CA ALA A 306 -19.73 -31.56 -4.49
C ALA A 306 -18.47 -30.75 -4.88
N PHE A 307 -17.26 -31.28 -4.64
CA PHE A 307 -16.02 -30.53 -4.87
C PHE A 307 -15.40 -30.80 -6.26
N ILE A 308 -15.46 -32.06 -6.73
CA ILE A 308 -14.92 -32.46 -8.05
C ILE A 308 -15.81 -31.94 -9.21
N GLN A 309 -17.11 -31.73 -8.96
CA GLN A 309 -18.05 -31.25 -9.98
C GLN A 309 -17.88 -29.74 -10.28
N ARG A 310 -17.36 -28.93 -9.34
CA ARG A 310 -17.20 -27.48 -9.55
C ARG A 310 -15.96 -27.09 -10.35
N TYR A 311 -14.91 -27.91 -10.33
CA TYR A 311 -13.71 -27.65 -11.13
C TYR A 311 -13.80 -28.24 -12.56
N PHE A 312 -14.57 -29.32 -12.77
CA PHE A 312 -14.63 -30.01 -14.07
C PHE A 312 -15.93 -29.84 -14.87
N CYS A 313 -17.01 -29.25 -14.33
CA CYS A 313 -18.27 -29.07 -15.07
C CYS A 313 -18.40 -27.73 -15.83
N THR A 314 -17.44 -26.81 -15.72
CA THR A 314 -17.49 -25.52 -16.44
C THR A 314 -16.80 -25.50 -17.81
N HIS A 315 -16.07 -26.55 -18.21
CA HIS A 315 -15.19 -26.47 -19.39
C HIS A 315 -15.41 -27.51 -20.50
N ARG A 316 -16.48 -28.34 -20.44
CA ARG A 316 -16.97 -29.14 -21.58
C ARG A 316 -18.34 -28.71 -22.14
N LEU A 317 -18.98 -27.69 -21.56
CA LEU A 317 -20.27 -27.13 -21.98
C LEU A 317 -20.15 -25.71 -22.55
N LYS A 318 -19.11 -25.45 -23.37
CA LYS A 318 -19.00 -24.21 -24.17
C LYS A 318 -19.13 -24.43 -25.68
N GLN A 319 -19.69 -25.55 -26.08
CA GLN A 319 -20.34 -25.69 -27.37
C GLN A 319 -21.67 -26.38 -27.15
N ILE A 320 -22.74 -25.80 -27.70
CA ILE A 320 -24.15 -26.21 -27.66
C ILE A 320 -25.00 -25.45 -26.61
N LYS A 321 -25.71 -24.47 -27.17
CA LYS A 321 -26.90 -23.73 -26.72
C LYS A 321 -26.66 -22.47 -25.88
N GLY A 322 -27.11 -21.36 -26.48
CA GLY A 322 -26.97 -20.01 -25.99
C GLY A 322 -27.80 -19.71 -24.74
N GLY A 323 -27.35 -18.66 -24.06
CA GLY A 323 -27.80 -18.24 -22.75
C GLY A 323 -26.59 -17.68 -22.01
N ASP A 324 -26.35 -16.39 -22.17
CA ASP A 324 -25.32 -15.65 -21.45
C ASP A 324 -25.42 -15.87 -19.94
N LEU A 325 -24.32 -16.29 -19.33
CA LEU A 325 -23.99 -16.02 -17.93
C LEU A 325 -22.46 -16.04 -17.79
N LYS A 326 -21.83 -15.01 -18.36
CA LYS A 326 -20.63 -14.44 -17.76
C LYS A 326 -21.09 -13.84 -16.44
N LEU A 327 -20.63 -14.36 -15.30
CA LEU A 327 -20.54 -13.52 -14.10
C LEU A 327 -19.42 -12.50 -14.37
N SER A 328 -19.76 -11.46 -15.13
CA SER A 328 -19.22 -10.14 -14.85
C SER A 328 -19.47 -9.85 -13.37
N PRO A 329 -18.53 -9.28 -12.61
CA PRO A 329 -18.87 -8.72 -11.31
C PRO A 329 -20.01 -7.74 -11.55
N GLN A 330 -21.20 -8.07 -11.04
CA GLN A 330 -22.35 -7.18 -11.15
C GLN A 330 -21.97 -5.90 -10.40
N LEU A 331 -21.74 -4.83 -11.15
CA LEU A 331 -21.37 -3.51 -10.64
C LEU A 331 -22.54 -2.85 -9.90
N ASP A 332 -23.77 -3.26 -10.21
CA ASP A 332 -25.00 -2.90 -9.49
C ASP A 332 -25.29 -3.92 -8.39
N VAL A 333 -24.85 -3.58 -7.18
CA VAL A 333 -25.30 -4.22 -5.94
C VAL A 333 -26.20 -3.22 -5.24
N ASP A 334 -27.33 -3.68 -4.71
CA ASP A 334 -28.22 -2.87 -3.88
C ASP A 334 -27.40 -2.18 -2.77
N PRO A 335 -27.53 -0.85 -2.58
CA PRO A 335 -26.89 -0.13 -1.48
C PRO A 335 -27.02 -0.80 -0.10
N SER A 336 -28.08 -1.59 0.15
CA SER A 336 -28.27 -2.37 1.38
C SER A 336 -27.26 -3.48 1.62
N LEU A 337 -26.67 -4.01 0.55
CA LEU A 337 -25.68 -5.08 0.60
C LEU A 337 -24.25 -4.56 0.54
N ILE A 338 -24.05 -3.24 0.59
CA ILE A 338 -22.72 -2.63 0.64
C ILE A 338 -22.27 -2.47 2.09
N ARG A 339 -21.00 -2.75 2.37
CA ARG A 339 -20.32 -2.45 3.64
C ARG A 339 -19.03 -1.71 3.36
N ASN A 340 -18.87 -0.49 3.89
CA ASN A 340 -17.61 0.25 3.80
C ASN A 340 -16.92 0.15 5.15
N ILE A 341 -15.82 -0.61 5.19
CA ILE A 341 -15.11 -0.91 6.43
C ILE A 341 -13.65 -0.50 6.34
N GLY A 342 -13.07 -0.12 7.48
CA GLY A 342 -11.63 0.03 7.62
C GLY A 342 -11.07 -0.87 8.69
N ILE A 343 -9.85 -1.36 8.47
CA ILE A 343 -9.14 -2.11 9.50
C ILE A 343 -8.24 -1.15 10.26
N ILE A 344 -8.45 -1.11 11.57
CA ILE A 344 -7.73 -0.27 12.53
C ILE A 344 -6.87 -1.17 13.40
N ALA A 345 -5.57 -0.95 13.45
CA ALA A 345 -4.68 -1.71 14.32
C ALA A 345 -3.44 -0.91 14.70
N HIS A 346 -2.78 -1.30 15.78
CA HIS A 346 -1.44 -0.80 16.10
C HIS A 346 -0.36 -1.55 15.29
N ILE A 347 0.86 -1.02 15.31
CA ILE A 347 2.03 -1.63 14.67
C ILE A 347 2.21 -3.06 15.22
N ASP A 348 2.52 -4.02 14.36
CA ASP A 348 2.67 -5.44 14.70
C ASP A 348 1.40 -6.16 15.20
N ALA A 349 0.21 -5.55 15.17
CA ALA A 349 -1.04 -6.29 15.44
C ALA A 349 -1.34 -7.37 14.37
N GLY A 350 -0.69 -7.28 13.21
CA GLY A 350 -0.92 -8.16 12.05
C GLY A 350 -2.07 -7.70 11.15
N LYS A 351 -2.29 -6.38 11.05
CA LYS A 351 -3.30 -5.76 10.18
C LYS A 351 -3.19 -6.23 8.73
N THR A 352 -2.03 -6.01 8.11
CA THR A 352 -1.76 -6.42 6.72
C THR A 352 -1.99 -7.92 6.54
N THR A 353 -1.50 -8.74 7.46
CA THR A 353 -1.72 -10.21 7.43
C THR A 353 -3.21 -10.55 7.47
N VAL A 354 -3.99 -9.90 8.35
CA VAL A 354 -5.45 -10.08 8.41
C VAL A 354 -6.08 -9.67 7.08
N THR A 355 -5.73 -8.51 6.54
CA THR A 355 -6.25 -8.02 5.25
C THR A 355 -6.01 -9.01 4.11
N GLU A 356 -4.78 -9.52 3.98
CA GLU A 356 -4.42 -10.54 2.98
C GLU A 356 -5.25 -11.82 3.12
N ARG A 357 -5.46 -12.29 4.37
CA ARG A 357 -6.31 -13.47 4.60
C ARG A 357 -7.77 -13.20 4.26
N LEU A 358 -8.29 -11.99 4.52
CA LEU A 358 -9.64 -11.62 4.11
C LEU A 358 -9.80 -11.62 2.58
N LEU A 359 -8.81 -11.09 1.84
CA LEU A 359 -8.80 -11.10 0.38
C LEU A 359 -8.76 -12.52 -0.20
N TYR A 360 -7.92 -13.38 0.40
CA TYR A 360 -7.81 -14.79 0.00
C TYR A 360 -9.12 -15.55 0.28
N LEU A 361 -9.68 -15.41 1.48
CA LEU A 361 -10.94 -16.08 1.85
C LEU A 361 -12.13 -15.64 0.99
N ALA A 362 -12.17 -14.36 0.61
CA ALA A 362 -13.18 -13.83 -0.30
C ALA A 362 -12.99 -14.28 -1.76
N GLY A 363 -11.87 -14.94 -2.08
CA GLY A 363 -11.52 -15.36 -3.44
C GLY A 363 -11.09 -14.19 -4.35
N ALA A 364 -10.77 -13.04 -3.77
CA ALA A 364 -10.25 -11.89 -4.51
C ALA A 364 -8.81 -12.11 -4.98
N THR A 365 -8.02 -12.88 -4.20
CA THR A 365 -6.65 -13.29 -4.54
C THR A 365 -6.56 -14.82 -4.59
N SER A 366 -5.86 -15.36 -5.60
CA SER A 366 -5.66 -16.81 -5.76
C SER A 366 -4.51 -17.38 -4.91
N THR A 367 -3.70 -16.49 -4.33
CA THR A 367 -2.50 -16.82 -3.53
C THR A 367 -2.49 -15.95 -2.28
N MET A 368 -2.10 -16.54 -1.15
CA MET A 368 -1.93 -15.81 0.10
C MET A 368 -0.68 -14.92 0.01
N GLY A 369 -0.84 -13.61 0.19
CA GLY A 369 0.27 -12.68 0.36
C GLY A 369 0.93 -12.86 1.73
N ASP A 370 2.25 -12.73 1.79
CA ASP A 370 3.02 -12.78 3.03
C ASP A 370 3.91 -11.54 3.14
N VAL A 371 3.84 -10.87 4.30
CA VAL A 371 4.55 -9.63 4.63
C VAL A 371 6.06 -9.89 4.58
N ASP A 372 6.53 -11.02 5.13
CA ASP A 372 7.95 -11.37 5.16
C ASP A 372 8.53 -11.64 3.77
N SER A 373 7.66 -12.00 2.82
CA SER A 373 8.01 -12.26 1.41
C SER A 373 7.87 -11.02 0.51
N GLY A 374 7.29 -9.93 1.01
CA GLY A 374 7.03 -8.70 0.25
C GLY A 374 6.01 -8.84 -0.88
N ASN A 375 5.17 -9.88 -0.87
CA ASN A 375 4.16 -10.17 -1.90
C ASN A 375 2.74 -9.72 -1.49
N THR A 376 2.61 -8.81 -0.53
CA THR A 376 1.31 -8.30 -0.09
C THR A 376 0.71 -7.38 -1.16
N VAL A 377 -0.61 -7.48 -1.32
CA VAL A 377 -1.43 -6.69 -2.24
C VAL A 377 -1.65 -5.28 -1.70
N THR A 378 -1.71 -5.11 -0.38
CA THR A 378 -1.99 -3.79 0.22
C THR A 378 -0.78 -2.87 0.36
N ASP A 379 0.44 -3.42 0.48
CA ASP A 379 1.67 -2.65 0.60
C ASP A 379 2.32 -2.48 -0.78
N TYR A 380 1.94 -1.42 -1.48
CA TYR A 380 2.42 -1.16 -2.85
C TYR A 380 3.80 -0.52 -2.88
N MET A 381 4.18 0.22 -1.84
CA MET A 381 5.47 0.92 -1.78
C MET A 381 6.57 0.00 -1.23
N ASP A 382 7.76 0.00 -1.84
CA ASP A 382 8.88 -0.82 -1.34
C ASP A 382 9.28 -0.42 0.10
N LEU A 383 9.07 0.83 0.51
CA LEU A 383 9.33 1.28 1.88
C LEU A 383 8.33 0.71 2.90
N GLU A 384 7.07 0.48 2.49
CA GLU A 384 6.06 -0.21 3.32
C GLU A 384 6.50 -1.66 3.55
N ARG A 385 6.97 -2.33 2.49
CA ARG A 385 7.46 -3.71 2.54
C ARG A 385 8.75 -3.87 3.35
N GLU A 386 9.70 -2.95 3.18
CA GLU A 386 10.98 -2.97 3.91
C GLU A 386 10.79 -2.75 5.42
N ARG A 387 9.81 -1.91 5.81
CA ARG A 387 9.55 -1.57 7.22
C ARG A 387 8.41 -2.35 7.86
N GLY A 388 7.62 -3.09 7.08
CA GLY A 388 6.46 -3.83 7.57
C GLY A 388 5.34 -2.92 8.12
N ILE A 389 5.23 -1.70 7.62
CA ILE A 389 4.21 -0.71 8.03
C ILE A 389 3.38 -0.26 6.84
N THR A 390 2.08 -0.05 7.06
CA THR A 390 1.22 0.60 6.05
C THR A 390 1.36 2.11 6.17
N ILE A 391 1.72 2.77 5.07
CA ILE A 391 1.93 4.22 4.96
C ILE A 391 0.73 4.85 4.26
N GLN A 392 0.29 4.29 3.14
CA GLN A 392 -0.87 4.77 2.39
C GLN A 392 -2.06 3.81 2.49
N SER A 393 -3.27 4.36 2.50
CA SER A 393 -4.46 3.52 2.52
C SER A 393 -4.74 2.85 1.17
N ALA A 394 -4.92 1.55 1.15
CA ALA A 394 -5.39 0.81 -0.02
C ALA A 394 -6.91 0.66 0.03
N ALA A 395 -7.62 1.09 -1.01
CA ALA A 395 -9.06 0.89 -1.16
C ALA A 395 -9.31 -0.31 -2.07
N ILE A 396 -9.84 -1.40 -1.51
CA ILE A 396 -10.07 -2.67 -2.21
C ILE A 396 -11.53 -3.08 -2.06
N SER A 397 -12.16 -3.47 -3.17
CA SER A 397 -13.51 -4.07 -3.15
C SER A 397 -13.41 -5.61 -3.17
N LEU A 398 -14.13 -6.28 -2.29
CA LEU A 398 -14.28 -7.75 -2.25
C LEU A 398 -15.74 -8.16 -2.07
N PHE A 399 -16.07 -9.41 -2.41
CA PHE A 399 -17.43 -9.94 -2.32
C PHE A 399 -17.52 -11.09 -1.31
N TRP A 400 -18.50 -11.03 -0.41
CA TRP A 400 -18.76 -12.07 0.58
C TRP A 400 -20.26 -12.27 0.79
N ARG A 401 -20.78 -13.50 0.65
CA ARG A 401 -22.20 -13.84 0.83
C ARG A 401 -23.17 -12.81 0.20
N GLN A 402 -22.98 -12.51 -1.09
CA GLN A 402 -23.73 -11.49 -1.87
C GLN A 402 -23.55 -10.03 -1.45
N HIS A 403 -22.78 -9.76 -0.39
CA HIS A 403 -22.44 -8.40 0.03
C HIS A 403 -21.18 -7.94 -0.68
N ARG A 404 -21.15 -6.65 -1.01
CA ARG A 404 -19.96 -5.96 -1.46
C ARG A 404 -19.30 -5.27 -0.27
N ILE A 405 -18.07 -5.64 0.02
CA ILE A 405 -17.28 -5.05 1.09
C ILE A 405 -16.21 -4.18 0.43
N ASN A 406 -16.30 -2.87 0.66
CA ASN A 406 -15.26 -1.92 0.31
C ASN A 406 -14.36 -1.75 1.54
N LEU A 407 -13.18 -2.34 1.47
CA LEU A 407 -12.18 -2.33 2.52
C LEU A 407 -11.18 -1.21 2.29
N ILE A 408 -10.95 -0.38 3.31
CA ILE A 408 -9.85 0.58 3.35
C ILE A 408 -8.86 0.14 4.42
N ASP A 409 -7.65 -0.20 4.01
CA ASP A 409 -6.61 -0.55 4.96
C ASP A 409 -5.96 0.72 5.54
N THR A 410 -6.07 0.97 6.85
CA THR A 410 -5.64 2.26 7.46
C THR A 410 -4.24 2.15 8.06
N PRO A 411 -3.39 3.20 8.02
CA PRO A 411 -2.09 3.17 8.68
C PRO A 411 -2.19 2.93 10.20
N GLY A 412 -1.26 2.13 10.75
CA GLY A 412 -1.16 1.89 12.20
C GLY A 412 -0.17 2.81 12.93
N HIS A 413 0.53 3.67 12.19
CA HIS A 413 1.62 4.52 12.70
C HIS A 413 1.14 5.97 12.95
N VAL A 414 1.60 6.57 14.06
CA VAL A 414 1.19 7.93 14.49
C VAL A 414 1.64 9.07 13.56
N ASP A 415 2.60 8.81 12.69
CA ASP A 415 3.07 9.79 11.69
C ASP A 415 2.09 9.95 10.52
N PHE A 416 1.17 8.99 10.31
CA PHE A 416 0.17 9.01 9.24
C PHE A 416 -1.26 9.17 9.81
N THR A 417 -1.38 9.94 10.88
CA THR A 417 -2.66 10.18 11.58
C THR A 417 -3.70 10.86 10.72
N LEU A 418 -3.28 11.75 9.82
CA LEU A 418 -4.19 12.37 8.87
C LEU A 418 -4.82 11.35 7.91
N GLU A 419 -4.06 10.32 7.51
CA GLU A 419 -4.57 9.24 6.65
C GLU A 419 -5.60 8.38 7.40
N VAL A 420 -5.39 8.11 8.70
CA VAL A 420 -6.37 7.42 9.55
C VAL A 420 -7.67 8.22 9.63
N GLU A 421 -7.59 9.54 9.88
CA GLU A 421 -8.79 10.39 9.96
C GLU A 421 -9.51 10.51 8.60
N ARG A 422 -8.75 10.58 7.49
CA ARG A 422 -9.31 10.53 6.11
C ARG A 422 -10.10 9.27 5.86
N CYS A 423 -9.53 8.12 6.23
CA CYS A 423 -10.19 6.85 6.05
C CYS A 423 -11.41 6.73 6.98
N ALA A 424 -11.25 6.98 8.28
CA ALA A 424 -12.33 6.84 9.27
C ALA A 424 -13.58 7.66 8.91
N ARG A 425 -13.42 8.82 8.28
CA ARG A 425 -14.52 9.67 7.83
C ARG A 425 -15.40 9.06 6.74
N VAL A 426 -14.82 8.34 5.79
CA VAL A 426 -15.56 7.80 4.63
C VAL A 426 -16.13 6.39 4.85
N LEU A 427 -15.68 5.73 5.91
CA LEU A 427 -16.11 4.40 6.30
C LEU A 427 -17.47 4.45 6.98
N ASP A 428 -18.22 3.35 6.96
CA ASP A 428 -19.49 3.22 7.69
C ASP A 428 -19.31 2.39 8.97
N GLY A 429 -18.31 1.50 9.03
CA GLY A 429 -17.92 0.75 10.22
C GLY A 429 -16.43 0.45 10.25
N ALA A 430 -15.94 -0.11 11.35
CA ALA A 430 -14.53 -0.45 11.52
C ALA A 430 -14.30 -1.86 12.09
N VAL A 431 -13.15 -2.42 11.76
CA VAL A 431 -12.64 -3.68 12.31
C VAL A 431 -11.37 -3.36 13.08
N THR A 432 -11.39 -3.49 14.41
CA THR A 432 -10.23 -3.21 15.26
C THR A 432 -9.46 -4.50 15.54
N VAL A 433 -8.20 -4.57 15.11
CA VAL A 433 -7.33 -5.73 15.30
C VAL A 433 -6.37 -5.47 16.46
N LEU A 434 -6.32 -6.41 17.41
CA LEU A 434 -5.47 -6.36 18.60
C LEU A 434 -4.55 -7.58 18.65
N ASP A 435 -3.37 -7.43 19.27
CA ASP A 435 -2.47 -8.55 19.57
C ASP A 435 -2.89 -9.16 20.92
N GLY A 436 -3.27 -10.44 20.94
CA GLY A 436 -3.70 -11.16 22.14
C GLY A 436 -2.65 -11.29 23.24
N SER A 437 -1.37 -11.04 22.94
CA SER A 437 -0.29 -10.99 23.93
C SER A 437 -0.09 -9.61 24.56
N ALA A 438 -0.35 -8.54 23.80
CA ALA A 438 -0.09 -7.17 24.25
C ALA A 438 -1.36 -6.42 24.70
N GLY A 439 -2.53 -6.85 24.24
CA GLY A 439 -3.80 -6.16 24.47
C GLY A 439 -3.85 -4.77 23.80
N VAL A 440 -4.51 -3.81 24.45
CA VAL A 440 -4.63 -2.44 23.95
C VAL A 440 -3.37 -1.65 24.31
N GLN A 441 -2.58 -1.23 23.33
CA GLN A 441 -1.37 -0.43 23.54
C GLN A 441 -1.65 1.07 23.50
N ALA A 442 -0.67 1.90 23.88
CA ALA A 442 -0.81 3.36 23.85
C ALA A 442 -1.08 3.88 22.42
N GLN A 443 -0.42 3.32 21.41
CA GLN A 443 -0.69 3.65 20.00
C GLN A 443 -2.10 3.24 19.57
N THR A 444 -2.61 2.10 20.05
CA THR A 444 -3.99 1.67 19.81
C THR A 444 -4.99 2.72 20.30
N ILE A 445 -4.74 3.34 21.45
CA ILE A 445 -5.61 4.37 22.02
C ILE A 445 -5.64 5.61 21.12
N THR A 446 -4.49 6.04 20.60
CA THR A 446 -4.41 7.21 19.70
C THR A 446 -5.22 6.98 18.42
N VAL A 447 -4.99 5.86 17.73
CA VAL A 447 -5.70 5.52 16.49
C VAL A 447 -7.19 5.28 16.76
N TRP A 448 -7.53 4.62 17.86
CA TRP A 448 -8.91 4.41 18.28
C TRP A 448 -9.63 5.73 18.57
N ARG A 449 -8.99 6.67 19.29
CA ARG A 449 -9.57 7.99 19.58
C ARG A 449 -9.88 8.75 18.29
N GLN A 450 -8.97 8.73 17.34
CA GLN A 450 -9.15 9.36 16.03
C GLN A 450 -10.34 8.77 15.27
N ALA A 451 -10.45 7.45 15.23
CA ALA A 451 -11.60 6.79 14.62
C ALA A 451 -12.91 7.04 15.39
N ASN A 452 -12.84 7.06 16.73
CA ASN A 452 -14.00 7.26 17.60
C ASN A 452 -14.58 8.68 17.51
N LYS A 453 -13.80 9.69 17.07
CA LYS A 453 -14.31 11.04 16.74
C LYS A 453 -15.46 10.97 15.73
N PHE A 454 -15.40 10.01 14.81
CA PHE A 454 -16.42 9.82 13.78
C PHE A 454 -17.58 8.93 14.23
N ASN A 455 -17.59 8.43 15.47
CA ASN A 455 -18.68 7.59 15.97
C ASN A 455 -18.90 6.31 15.11
N LEU A 456 -17.84 5.60 14.74
CA LEU A 456 -17.90 4.37 13.95
C LEU A 456 -18.38 3.17 14.79
N PRO A 457 -19.41 2.42 14.37
CA PRO A 457 -19.66 1.08 14.88
C PRO A 457 -18.48 0.16 14.56
N SER A 458 -18.00 -0.57 15.56
CA SER A 458 -16.75 -1.33 15.46
C SER A 458 -16.92 -2.75 15.96
N VAL A 459 -16.27 -3.68 15.26
CA VAL A 459 -16.09 -5.08 15.69
C VAL A 459 -14.62 -5.33 15.96
N PHE A 460 -14.31 -6.16 16.95
CA PHE A 460 -12.94 -6.39 17.39
C PHE A 460 -12.48 -7.80 17.06
N PHE A 461 -11.21 -7.92 16.70
CA PHE A 461 -10.56 -9.20 16.46
C PHE A 461 -9.24 -9.28 17.22
N VAL A 462 -9.14 -10.26 18.12
CA VAL A 462 -7.92 -10.56 18.86
C VAL A 462 -7.10 -11.57 18.05
N ASN A 463 -6.05 -11.06 17.41
CA ASN A 463 -5.13 -11.81 16.57
C ASN A 463 -3.93 -12.33 17.39
N LYS A 464 -3.11 -13.19 16.78
CA LYS A 464 -1.87 -13.75 17.36
C LYS A 464 -2.10 -14.55 18.65
N MET A 465 -3.25 -15.22 18.76
CA MET A 465 -3.55 -16.11 19.90
C MET A 465 -2.58 -17.29 20.03
N ASP A 466 -1.81 -17.60 18.98
CA ASP A 466 -0.76 -18.61 18.96
C ASP A 466 0.55 -18.18 19.65
N LYS A 467 0.70 -16.90 19.99
CA LYS A 467 1.89 -16.35 20.63
C LYS A 467 1.96 -16.74 22.11
N ARG A 468 3.17 -17.01 22.62
CA ARG A 468 3.37 -17.30 24.05
C ARG A 468 2.93 -16.11 24.90
N GLY A 469 2.08 -16.37 25.89
CA GLY A 469 1.52 -15.35 26.78
C GLY A 469 0.27 -14.64 26.24
N ALA A 470 -0.25 -15.06 25.08
CA ALA A 470 -1.55 -14.59 24.59
C ALA A 470 -2.66 -14.98 25.56
N SER A 471 -3.52 -14.02 25.91
CA SER A 471 -4.65 -14.24 26.80
C SER A 471 -5.82 -13.38 26.35
N PHE A 472 -6.92 -14.05 26.03
CA PHE A 472 -8.13 -13.39 25.54
C PHE A 472 -8.82 -12.59 26.63
N GLU A 473 -8.96 -13.16 27.84
CA GLU A 473 -9.51 -12.48 29.02
C GLU A 473 -8.74 -11.19 29.36
N LYS A 474 -7.41 -11.24 29.42
CA LYS A 474 -6.59 -10.05 29.69
C LYS A 474 -6.74 -8.99 28.61
N THR A 475 -6.96 -9.41 27.36
CA THR A 475 -7.21 -8.49 26.24
C THR A 475 -8.57 -7.82 26.38
N ILE A 476 -9.62 -8.57 26.75
CA ILE A 476 -10.95 -8.02 27.06
C ILE A 476 -10.87 -7.01 28.22
N ASP A 477 -10.17 -7.36 29.31
CA ASP A 477 -9.95 -6.44 30.44
C ASP A 477 -9.16 -5.19 30.05
N SER A 478 -8.26 -5.32 29.07
CA SER A 478 -7.51 -4.20 28.51
C SER A 478 -8.43 -3.27 27.72
N ILE A 479 -9.33 -3.83 26.90
CA ILE A 479 -10.36 -3.07 26.18
C ILE A 479 -11.24 -2.32 27.18
N LYS A 480 -11.76 -3.02 28.19
CA LYS A 480 -12.64 -2.43 29.22
C LYS A 480 -11.99 -1.27 29.96
N ARG A 481 -10.73 -1.41 30.38
CA ARG A 481 -10.03 -0.40 31.19
C ARG A 481 -9.39 0.73 30.39
N ARG A 482 -8.81 0.45 29.21
CA ARG A 482 -8.03 1.44 28.44
C ARG A 482 -8.86 2.17 27.39
N LEU A 483 -9.88 1.53 26.82
CA LEU A 483 -10.78 2.15 25.86
C LEU A 483 -12.10 2.63 26.49
N SER A 484 -12.27 2.43 27.81
CA SER A 484 -13.46 2.79 28.58
C SER A 484 -14.77 2.21 28.00
N MET A 485 -14.70 0.98 27.49
CA MET A 485 -15.85 0.27 26.91
C MET A 485 -16.31 -0.83 27.86
N HIS A 486 -17.43 -0.64 28.55
CA HIS A 486 -17.87 -1.58 29.58
C HIS A 486 -18.54 -2.84 29.00
N ASN A 487 -19.20 -2.69 27.85
CA ASN A 487 -20.04 -3.72 27.24
C ASN A 487 -19.31 -4.38 26.06
N VAL A 488 -18.40 -5.30 26.38
CA VAL A 488 -17.60 -6.05 25.42
C VAL A 488 -18.10 -7.48 25.41
N VAL A 489 -18.68 -7.92 24.29
CA VAL A 489 -19.33 -9.24 24.18
C VAL A 489 -18.48 -10.17 23.30
N PRO A 490 -17.92 -11.25 23.88
CA PRO A 490 -17.22 -12.27 23.12
C PRO A 490 -18.21 -13.03 22.22
N VAL A 491 -17.94 -13.04 20.90
CA VAL A 491 -18.68 -13.86 19.93
C VAL A 491 -17.95 -15.14 19.55
N SER A 492 -16.66 -15.22 19.89
CA SER A 492 -15.89 -16.44 19.82
C SER A 492 -15.05 -16.63 21.07
N MET A 493 -14.76 -17.88 21.39
CA MET A 493 -13.95 -18.26 22.55
C MET A 493 -12.70 -19.05 22.11
N PRO A 494 -11.50 -18.73 22.61
CA PRO A 494 -10.31 -19.51 22.31
C PRO A 494 -10.33 -20.83 23.08
N THR A 495 -9.82 -21.88 22.45
CA THR A 495 -9.58 -23.17 23.10
C THR A 495 -8.07 -23.39 23.24
N PHE A 496 -7.65 -23.89 24.39
CA PHE A 496 -6.26 -24.22 24.71
C PHE A 496 -6.12 -25.71 25.03
N ASP A 497 -4.95 -26.29 24.76
CA ASP A 497 -4.62 -27.64 25.25
C ASP A 497 -4.24 -27.63 26.74
N ASP A 498 -4.05 -28.81 27.33
CA ASP A 498 -3.62 -28.99 28.72
C ASP A 498 -2.26 -28.31 29.03
N GLY A 499 -1.46 -28.03 28.00
CA GLY A 499 -0.19 -27.32 28.08
C GLY A 499 -0.29 -25.80 27.93
N GLY A 500 -1.50 -25.25 27.78
CA GLY A 500 -1.76 -23.82 27.59
C GLY A 500 -1.43 -23.30 26.18
N ARG A 501 -1.29 -24.18 25.19
CA ARG A 501 -1.10 -23.83 23.77
C ARG A 501 -2.46 -23.64 23.11
N PHE A 502 -2.59 -22.59 22.31
CA PHE A 502 -3.79 -22.32 21.54
C PHE A 502 -4.00 -23.37 20.43
N ILE A 503 -5.16 -24.04 20.45
CA ILE A 503 -5.54 -25.11 19.52
C ILE A 503 -6.66 -24.72 18.55
N GLY A 504 -7.53 -23.77 18.92
CA GLY A 504 -8.66 -23.43 18.06
C GLY A 504 -9.57 -22.34 18.61
N SER A 505 -10.65 -22.06 17.89
CA SER A 505 -11.66 -21.05 18.26
C SER A 505 -13.06 -21.61 18.09
N ILE A 506 -13.94 -21.32 19.04
CA ILE A 506 -15.36 -21.69 19.03
C ILE A 506 -16.19 -20.46 18.68
N ASP A 507 -17.02 -20.56 17.64
CA ASP A 507 -18.03 -19.56 17.27
C ASP A 507 -19.32 -19.83 18.07
N LEU A 508 -19.62 -18.92 19.00
CA LEU A 508 -20.73 -19.04 19.93
C LEU A 508 -22.09 -18.81 19.26
N ILE A 509 -22.12 -18.09 18.13
CA ILE A 509 -23.35 -17.76 17.38
C ILE A 509 -23.75 -18.95 16.51
N ASN A 510 -22.83 -19.39 15.65
CA ASN A 510 -23.10 -20.46 14.67
C ASN A 510 -22.85 -21.87 15.22
N ARG A 511 -22.34 -22.00 16.46
CA ARG A 511 -22.05 -23.27 17.14
C ARG A 511 -21.05 -24.13 16.37
N LYS A 512 -19.98 -23.49 15.90
CA LYS A 512 -18.92 -24.13 15.10
C LYS A 512 -17.57 -24.02 15.80
N TYR A 513 -16.68 -24.94 15.50
CA TYR A 513 -15.30 -24.95 15.96
C TYR A 513 -14.35 -24.97 14.76
N ILE A 514 -13.24 -24.25 14.86
CA ILE A 514 -12.12 -24.37 13.93
C ILE A 514 -10.88 -24.87 14.65
N ASP A 515 -10.27 -25.92 14.10
CA ASP A 515 -8.99 -26.43 14.57
C ASP A 515 -7.83 -25.72 13.87
N VAL A 516 -7.02 -25.00 14.63
CA VAL A 516 -5.91 -24.24 14.06
C VAL A 516 -4.70 -25.14 13.79
N GLU A 517 -4.65 -26.36 14.36
CA GLU A 517 -3.58 -27.32 14.07
C GLU A 517 -3.68 -27.90 12.65
N GLU A 518 -4.85 -27.88 12.04
CA GLU A 518 -5.04 -28.24 10.62
C GLU A 518 -4.43 -27.21 9.65
N GLY A 519 -4.01 -26.04 10.16
CA GLY A 519 -3.34 -25.00 9.40
C GLY A 519 -4.29 -24.20 8.50
N ASP A 520 -3.82 -23.81 7.31
CA ASP A 520 -4.58 -22.96 6.38
C ASP A 520 -5.78 -23.67 5.72
N ASP A 521 -5.82 -25.00 5.73
CA ASP A 521 -6.90 -25.82 5.19
C ASP A 521 -8.04 -26.06 6.21
N ALA A 522 -7.90 -25.54 7.43
CA ALA A 522 -8.88 -25.75 8.50
C ALA A 522 -10.27 -25.17 8.15
N GLU A 523 -11.31 -25.98 8.35
CA GLU A 523 -12.69 -25.57 8.15
C GLU A 523 -13.47 -25.49 9.47
N TRP A 524 -14.47 -24.61 9.49
CA TRP A 524 -15.39 -24.49 10.63
C TRP A 524 -16.37 -25.67 10.66
N THR A 525 -16.16 -26.59 11.60
CA THR A 525 -16.97 -27.79 11.82
C THR A 525 -18.08 -27.54 12.84
N ALA A 526 -19.26 -28.14 12.67
CA ALA A 526 -20.37 -27.97 13.60
C ALA A 526 -20.14 -28.75 14.90
N ILE A 527 -20.38 -28.12 16.05
CA ILE A 527 -20.29 -28.77 17.36
C ILE A 527 -21.62 -29.47 17.65
N THR A 528 -21.59 -30.79 17.78
CA THR A 528 -22.75 -31.60 18.19
C THR A 528 -22.73 -31.87 19.70
N GLN A 529 -23.87 -32.28 20.26
CA GLN A 529 -24.01 -32.66 21.68
C GLN A 529 -23.04 -33.76 22.13
N SER A 530 -22.53 -34.57 21.20
CA SER A 530 -21.56 -35.65 21.45
C SER A 530 -20.10 -35.17 21.47
N SER A 531 -19.85 -33.88 21.21
CA SER A 531 -18.49 -33.31 21.20
C SER A 531 -18.01 -33.01 22.61
N HIS A 532 -16.74 -33.29 22.89
CA HIS A 532 -16.11 -32.95 24.18
C HIS A 532 -16.13 -31.45 24.49
N ARG A 533 -16.31 -30.60 23.47
CA ARG A 533 -16.38 -29.13 23.60
C ARG A 533 -17.80 -28.58 23.69
N PHE A 534 -18.82 -29.44 23.76
CA PHE A 534 -20.20 -29.00 23.83
C PHE A 534 -20.47 -28.23 25.14
N ASP A 535 -19.92 -28.69 26.26
CA ASP A 535 -20.09 -28.02 27.56
C ASP A 535 -19.43 -26.62 27.57
N GLU A 536 -18.23 -26.51 27.00
CA GLU A 536 -17.53 -25.23 26.81
C GLU A 536 -18.33 -24.24 25.95
N LEU A 537 -18.91 -24.72 24.83
CA LEU A 537 -19.77 -23.91 23.98
C LEU A 537 -21.01 -23.41 24.73
N MET A 538 -21.67 -24.28 25.50
CA MET A 538 -22.89 -23.92 26.23
C MET A 538 -22.62 -22.88 27.32
N ALA A 539 -21.55 -23.05 28.09
CA ALA A 539 -21.14 -22.10 29.12
C ALA A 539 -20.80 -20.73 28.52
N GLY A 540 -19.96 -20.69 27.49
CA GLY A 540 -19.60 -19.43 26.83
C GLY A 540 -20.79 -18.75 26.16
N ARG A 541 -21.73 -19.53 25.61
CA ARG A 541 -22.95 -18.99 25.02
C ARG A 541 -23.90 -18.43 26.06
N GLU A 542 -24.05 -19.06 27.23
CA GLU A 542 -24.86 -18.53 28.32
C GLU A 542 -24.33 -17.17 28.80
N GLU A 543 -23.02 -17.04 28.97
CA GLU A 543 -22.38 -15.77 29.33
C GLU A 543 -22.61 -14.70 28.25
N MET A 544 -22.40 -15.04 26.97
CA MET A 544 -22.63 -14.12 25.85
C MET A 544 -24.08 -13.63 25.80
N LEU A 545 -25.05 -14.53 25.98
CA LEU A 545 -26.48 -14.19 25.96
C LEU A 545 -26.88 -13.32 27.15
N SER A 546 -26.30 -13.57 28.34
CA SER A 546 -26.49 -12.72 29.52
C SER A 546 -26.00 -11.30 29.27
N GLN A 547 -24.78 -11.14 28.73
CA GLN A 547 -24.20 -9.82 28.44
C GLN A 547 -24.98 -9.08 27.34
N LEU A 548 -25.55 -9.81 26.37
CA LEU A 548 -26.41 -9.23 25.34
C LEU A 548 -27.76 -8.75 25.91
N ALA A 549 -28.36 -9.53 26.82
CA ALA A 549 -29.61 -9.15 27.49
C ALA A 549 -29.44 -7.91 28.38
N ASP A 550 -28.28 -7.73 29.01
CA ASP A 550 -27.98 -6.52 29.79
C ASP A 550 -27.95 -5.24 28.93
N ALA A 551 -27.75 -5.36 27.62
CA ALA A 551 -27.59 -4.22 26.72
C ALA A 551 -28.76 -4.00 25.73
N ASP A 552 -29.59 -5.02 25.49
CA ASP A 552 -30.79 -4.94 24.64
C ASP A 552 -32.02 -5.41 25.44
N GLU A 553 -32.81 -4.44 25.92
CA GLU A 553 -34.03 -4.66 26.72
C GLU A 553 -35.07 -5.52 25.97
N HIS A 554 -35.21 -5.34 24.65
CA HIS A 554 -36.12 -6.14 23.84
C HIS A 554 -35.67 -7.60 23.77
N PHE A 555 -34.37 -7.83 23.70
CA PHE A 555 -33.80 -9.17 23.74
C PHE A 555 -33.98 -9.82 25.12
N ALA A 556 -33.79 -9.07 26.20
CA ALA A 556 -34.01 -9.55 27.56
C ALA A 556 -35.47 -10.03 27.77
N GLU A 557 -36.45 -9.25 27.32
CA GLU A 557 -37.86 -9.65 27.34
C GLU A 557 -38.11 -10.92 26.52
N CYS A 558 -37.55 -11.00 25.31
CA CYS A 558 -37.66 -12.19 24.46
C CYS A 558 -37.06 -13.43 25.12
N LEU A 559 -35.94 -13.29 25.84
CA LEU A 559 -35.26 -14.37 26.55
C LEU A 559 -36.08 -14.88 27.75
N LEU A 560 -36.78 -13.99 28.45
CA LEU A 560 -37.65 -14.30 29.59
C LEU A 560 -39.01 -14.88 29.16
N SER A 561 -39.48 -14.55 27.94
CA SER A 561 -40.73 -15.09 27.39
C SER A 561 -40.51 -16.48 26.77
N ASP A 562 -40.98 -17.55 27.44
CA ASP A 562 -40.85 -18.96 27.00
C ASP A 562 -41.41 -19.27 25.59
N SER A 563 -42.17 -18.35 25.00
CA SER A 563 -42.92 -18.53 23.75
C SER A 563 -42.09 -18.69 22.45
N LYS A 564 -40.79 -18.41 22.45
CA LYS A 564 -39.92 -18.54 21.24
C LYS A 564 -38.90 -19.68 21.30
N GLN A 565 -38.81 -20.43 22.40
CA GLN A 565 -37.84 -21.54 22.53
C GLN A 565 -38.17 -22.77 21.67
N HIS A 566 -39.39 -22.87 21.12
CA HIS A 566 -39.81 -24.00 20.29
C HIS A 566 -39.28 -23.98 18.85
N ASP A 567 -38.75 -22.85 18.36
CA ASP A 567 -38.10 -22.76 17.06
C ASP A 567 -36.67 -22.20 17.22
N ALA A 568 -35.70 -23.12 17.33
CA ALA A 568 -34.29 -22.79 17.54
C ALA A 568 -33.73 -21.86 16.44
N SER A 569 -34.29 -21.91 15.23
CA SER A 569 -33.84 -21.07 14.11
C SER A 569 -34.29 -19.62 14.25
N ALA A 570 -35.51 -19.38 14.75
CA ALA A 570 -36.05 -18.06 14.99
C ALA A 570 -35.32 -17.37 16.16
N PHE A 571 -34.93 -18.14 17.18
CA PHE A 571 -34.14 -17.63 18.30
C PHE A 571 -32.72 -17.21 17.86
N ASP A 572 -32.02 -18.02 17.08
CA ASP A 572 -30.69 -17.67 16.56
C ASP A 572 -30.72 -16.41 15.67
N ALA A 573 -31.79 -16.22 14.89
CA ALA A 573 -32.01 -15.02 14.11
C ALA A 573 -32.22 -13.78 15.01
N GLU A 574 -32.98 -13.91 16.10
CA GLU A 574 -33.19 -12.80 17.05
C GLU A 574 -31.91 -12.43 17.78
N VAL A 575 -31.07 -13.40 18.16
CA VAL A 575 -29.74 -13.14 18.75
C VAL A 575 -28.88 -12.30 17.78
N ALA A 576 -28.84 -12.67 16.50
CA ALA A 576 -28.11 -11.92 15.50
C ALA A 576 -28.67 -10.50 15.29
N ASN A 577 -29.99 -10.34 15.33
CA ASN A 577 -30.66 -9.04 15.23
C ASN A 577 -30.39 -8.15 16.45
N ALA A 578 -30.48 -8.70 17.67
CA ALA A 578 -30.15 -8.00 18.90
C ALA A 578 -28.68 -7.55 18.91
N MET A 579 -27.77 -8.45 18.53
CA MET A 579 -26.35 -8.12 18.40
C MET A 579 -26.13 -6.99 17.39
N ARG A 580 -26.82 -7.02 16.24
CA ARG A 580 -26.77 -5.93 15.26
C ARG A 580 -27.29 -4.61 15.84
N ARG A 581 -28.48 -4.59 16.47
CA ARG A 581 -29.06 -3.37 17.07
C ARG A 581 -28.12 -2.76 18.11
N ALA A 582 -27.60 -3.57 19.03
CA ALA A 582 -26.69 -3.12 20.07
C ALA A 582 -25.34 -2.63 19.53
N THR A 583 -24.82 -3.27 18.46
CA THR A 583 -23.58 -2.84 17.79
C THR A 583 -23.77 -1.51 17.06
N LEU A 584 -24.88 -1.32 16.36
CA LEU A 584 -25.21 -0.07 15.66
C LEU A 584 -25.43 1.09 16.62
N ALA A 585 -26.05 0.84 17.77
CA ALA A 585 -26.19 1.81 18.86
C ALA A 585 -24.85 2.15 19.55
N ARG A 586 -23.81 1.34 19.30
CA ARG A 586 -22.50 1.38 19.99
C ARG A 586 -22.61 1.08 21.50
N ASN A 587 -23.67 0.37 21.88
CA ASN A 587 -23.88 -0.11 23.25
C ASN A 587 -23.04 -1.35 23.54
N ILE A 588 -22.74 -2.17 22.52
CA ILE A 588 -21.87 -3.34 22.63
C ILE A 588 -20.79 -3.30 21.55
N VAL A 589 -19.62 -3.88 21.86
CA VAL A 589 -18.60 -4.29 20.89
C VAL A 589 -18.51 -5.81 20.80
N PRO A 590 -18.85 -6.43 19.66
CA PRO A 590 -18.57 -7.84 19.39
C PRO A 590 -17.07 -8.11 19.26
N VAL A 591 -16.57 -9.14 19.95
CA VAL A 591 -15.14 -9.53 19.92
C VAL A 591 -14.96 -10.98 19.47
N ALA A 592 -14.20 -11.18 18.40
CA ALA A 592 -13.75 -12.50 17.97
C ALA A 592 -12.24 -12.70 18.23
N CYS A 593 -11.75 -13.93 18.16
CA CYS A 593 -10.35 -14.29 18.34
C CYS A 593 -9.89 -15.36 17.35
N GLY A 594 -8.60 -15.32 16.99
CA GLY A 594 -7.97 -16.28 16.09
C GLY A 594 -6.50 -16.00 15.81
N THR A 595 -5.98 -16.57 14.73
CA THR A 595 -4.60 -16.36 14.26
C THR A 595 -4.52 -16.28 12.74
N ALA A 596 -4.26 -15.08 12.23
CA ALA A 596 -4.13 -14.85 10.78
C ALA A 596 -2.88 -15.49 10.16
N LEU A 597 -1.87 -15.82 10.97
CA LEU A 597 -0.59 -16.35 10.48
C LEU A 597 -0.63 -17.86 10.24
N ARG A 598 -1.21 -18.63 11.18
CA ARG A 598 -1.23 -20.10 11.12
C ARG A 598 -2.42 -20.68 10.39
N CYS A 599 -3.56 -20.00 10.45
CA CYS A 599 -4.82 -20.52 9.94
C CYS A 599 -5.66 -19.38 9.36
N ALA A 600 -5.65 -19.25 8.03
CA ALA A 600 -6.47 -18.27 7.32
C ALA A 600 -7.96 -18.40 7.69
N GLY A 601 -8.48 -19.63 7.81
CA GLY A 601 -9.88 -19.89 8.17
C GLY A 601 -10.31 -19.29 9.51
N SER A 602 -9.37 -19.07 10.44
CA SER A 602 -9.66 -18.48 11.77
C SER A 602 -10.06 -17.00 11.71
N VAL A 603 -9.77 -16.32 10.60
CA VAL A 603 -10.10 -14.91 10.36
C VAL A 603 -11.50 -14.74 9.75
N LYS A 604 -12.10 -15.84 9.24
CA LYS A 604 -13.44 -15.85 8.63
C LYS A 604 -14.55 -15.18 9.47
N PRO A 605 -14.58 -15.30 10.82
CA PRO A 605 -15.56 -14.61 11.64
C PRO A 605 -15.61 -13.10 11.41
N ILE A 606 -14.51 -12.46 11.01
CA ILE A 606 -14.51 -11.03 10.68
C ILE A 606 -15.46 -10.73 9.51
N LEU A 607 -15.42 -11.50 8.42
CA LEU A 607 -16.30 -11.29 7.26
C LEU A 607 -17.77 -11.52 7.61
N ASP A 608 -18.04 -12.51 8.47
CA ASP A 608 -19.38 -12.82 8.92
C ASP A 608 -19.92 -11.73 9.88
N MET A 609 -19.09 -11.21 10.78
CA MET A 609 -19.43 -10.06 11.65
C MET A 609 -19.65 -8.77 10.86
N VAL A 610 -18.82 -8.49 9.85
CA VAL A 610 -18.95 -7.30 9.00
C VAL A 610 -20.28 -7.30 8.26
N THR A 611 -20.66 -8.43 7.67
CA THR A 611 -21.92 -8.52 6.93
C THR A 611 -23.14 -8.47 7.85
N SER A 612 -23.06 -9.11 9.02
CA SER A 612 -24.19 -9.26 9.95
C SER A 612 -24.38 -8.04 10.86
N TYR A 613 -23.32 -7.44 11.40
CA TYR A 613 -23.41 -6.47 12.49
C TYR A 613 -23.08 -5.03 12.09
N LEU A 614 -22.23 -4.82 11.08
CA LEU A 614 -21.87 -3.46 10.64
C LEU A 614 -22.94 -2.84 9.73
N PRO A 615 -23.02 -1.50 9.68
CA PRO A 615 -24.08 -0.79 8.96
C PRO A 615 -23.90 -0.81 7.44
N ALA A 616 -25.04 -0.69 6.75
CA ALA A 616 -25.09 -0.27 5.36
C ALA A 616 -24.92 1.27 5.23
N PRO A 617 -24.47 1.78 4.07
CA PRO A 617 -24.25 3.22 3.85
C PRO A 617 -25.42 4.14 4.23
N TYR A 618 -26.66 3.73 3.94
CA TYR A 618 -27.82 4.59 4.19
C TYR A 618 -28.23 4.63 5.68
N GLU A 619 -27.87 3.61 6.47
CA GLU A 619 -28.25 3.52 7.90
C GLU A 619 -27.53 4.60 8.72
N ARG A 620 -26.33 5.00 8.28
CA ARG A 620 -25.50 6.00 8.97
C ARG A 620 -25.67 7.41 8.41
N ASN A 621 -25.90 7.54 7.11
CA ASN A 621 -25.86 8.81 6.38
C ASN A 621 -27.26 9.42 6.14
N HIS A 622 -28.20 9.20 7.08
CA HIS A 622 -29.60 9.65 6.95
C HIS A 622 -29.72 11.17 6.78
N MET A 623 -28.91 11.95 7.52
CA MET A 623 -28.90 13.41 7.41
C MET A 623 -28.47 13.91 6.03
N VAL A 624 -27.47 13.27 5.42
CA VAL A 624 -27.01 13.61 4.07
C VAL A 624 -28.11 13.29 3.05
N SER A 625 -28.76 12.14 3.20
CA SER A 625 -29.90 11.75 2.37
C SER A 625 -31.07 12.73 2.50
N ALA A 626 -31.35 13.25 3.71
CA ALA A 626 -32.39 14.25 3.94
C ALA A 626 -32.06 15.63 3.31
N VAL A 627 -30.78 16.01 3.28
CA VAL A 627 -30.32 17.30 2.76
C VAL A 627 -30.19 17.31 1.24
N PHE A 628 -29.64 16.25 0.64
CA PHE A 628 -29.37 16.18 -0.79
C PHE A 628 -30.46 15.42 -1.57
N GLY A 629 -31.22 14.54 -0.92
CA GLY A 629 -32.23 13.73 -1.61
C GLY A 629 -31.59 12.81 -2.65
N GLU A 630 -32.02 12.93 -3.90
CA GLU A 630 -31.46 12.18 -5.04
C GLU A 630 -30.29 12.91 -5.73
N ASP A 631 -30.00 14.16 -5.36
CA ASP A 631 -28.89 14.92 -5.92
C ASP A 631 -27.54 14.29 -5.55
N LEU A 632 -26.54 14.40 -6.44
CA LEU A 632 -25.20 13.90 -6.19
C LEU A 632 -24.58 14.63 -4.99
N SER A 633 -24.08 13.85 -4.03
CA SER A 633 -23.21 14.31 -2.95
C SER A 633 -22.07 13.33 -2.79
N ALA A 634 -20.85 13.81 -3.01
CA ALA A 634 -19.63 13.02 -2.82
C ALA A 634 -18.53 13.84 -2.17
N ILE A 635 -17.62 13.16 -1.47
CA ILE A 635 -16.41 13.77 -0.88
C ILE A 635 -15.16 13.12 -1.48
N VAL A 636 -14.16 13.95 -1.79
CA VAL A 636 -12.83 13.49 -2.15
C VAL A 636 -12.04 13.28 -0.86
N PHE A 637 -11.60 12.06 -0.59
CA PHE A 637 -10.89 11.75 0.66
C PHE A 637 -9.42 11.40 0.44
N LYS A 638 -9.03 11.07 -0.79
CA LYS A 638 -7.65 10.79 -1.16
C LYS A 638 -7.38 11.22 -2.59
N ILE A 639 -6.20 11.77 -2.82
CA ILE A 639 -5.68 12.06 -4.16
C ILE A 639 -4.40 11.27 -4.33
N GLY A 640 -4.21 10.67 -5.50
CA GLY A 640 -2.95 10.08 -5.92
C GLY A 640 -2.55 10.59 -7.29
N HIS A 641 -1.26 10.46 -7.63
CA HIS A 641 -0.76 10.81 -8.96
C HIS A 641 -0.26 9.57 -9.69
N ASP A 642 -0.79 9.32 -10.89
CA ASP A 642 -0.32 8.27 -11.79
C ASP A 642 0.44 8.87 -12.99
N LYS A 643 1.59 8.27 -13.34
CA LYS A 643 2.46 8.77 -14.42
C LYS A 643 1.79 8.81 -15.80
N ARG A 644 0.78 7.97 -16.04
CA ARG A 644 0.08 7.86 -17.33
C ARG A 644 -1.27 8.56 -17.32
N ARG A 645 -1.99 8.52 -16.20
CA ARG A 645 -3.38 9.02 -16.09
C ARG A 645 -3.52 10.37 -15.40
N GLY A 646 -2.45 10.88 -14.78
CA GLY A 646 -2.47 12.15 -14.04
C GLY A 646 -3.10 11.99 -12.66
N GLN A 647 -3.81 13.02 -12.21
CA GLN A 647 -4.43 13.07 -10.89
C GLN A 647 -5.60 12.06 -10.79
N LEU A 648 -5.50 11.16 -9.81
CA LEU A 648 -6.52 10.20 -9.41
C LEU A 648 -7.20 10.70 -8.13
N SER A 649 -8.49 11.01 -8.18
CA SER A 649 -9.26 11.46 -7.03
C SER A 649 -10.16 10.33 -6.53
N PHE A 650 -9.88 9.82 -5.34
CA PHE A 650 -10.71 8.82 -4.67
C PHE A 650 -11.90 9.50 -4.01
N VAL A 651 -13.09 9.05 -4.39
CA VAL A 651 -14.35 9.66 -3.97
C VAL A 651 -15.24 8.66 -3.27
N ARG A 652 -15.90 9.15 -2.22
CA ARG A 652 -17.00 8.49 -1.54
C ARG A 652 -18.31 9.13 -1.97
N VAL A 653 -19.18 8.37 -2.64
CA VAL A 653 -20.51 8.84 -3.07
C VAL A 653 -21.53 8.54 -1.97
N TYR A 654 -22.17 9.56 -1.42
CA TYR A 654 -23.21 9.41 -0.38
C TYR A 654 -24.62 9.35 -0.97
N THR A 655 -24.94 10.24 -1.90
CA THR A 655 -26.25 10.31 -2.59
C THR A 655 -26.04 10.54 -4.08
N GLY A 656 -27.02 10.16 -4.90
CA GLY A 656 -26.96 10.27 -6.36
C GLY A 656 -25.94 9.35 -7.02
N GLU A 657 -25.54 9.71 -8.24
CA GLU A 657 -24.66 8.89 -9.09
C GLU A 657 -23.67 9.75 -9.87
N ILE A 658 -22.46 9.23 -10.11
CA ILE A 658 -21.46 9.86 -10.97
C ILE A 658 -21.35 9.06 -12.26
N LYS A 659 -21.66 9.70 -13.39
CA LYS A 659 -21.59 9.07 -14.72
C LYS A 659 -20.28 9.40 -15.42
N ASN A 660 -19.77 8.45 -16.18
CA ASN A 660 -18.59 8.63 -17.03
C ASN A 660 -18.85 9.75 -18.06
N GLY A 661 -17.90 10.66 -18.22
CA GLY A 661 -17.99 11.83 -19.10
C GLY A 661 -18.89 12.97 -18.60
N SER A 662 -19.48 12.85 -17.41
CA SER A 662 -20.30 13.92 -16.83
C SER A 662 -19.46 15.13 -16.38
N SER A 663 -20.15 16.23 -16.08
CA SER A 663 -19.56 17.40 -15.42
C SER A 663 -20.10 17.48 -14.00
N ILE A 664 -19.23 17.80 -13.05
CA ILE A 664 -19.57 17.95 -11.63
C ILE A 664 -19.16 19.33 -11.13
N TYR A 665 -19.79 19.77 -10.06
CA TYR A 665 -19.52 21.04 -9.40
C TYR A 665 -18.72 20.82 -8.12
N ASN A 666 -17.56 21.47 -7.99
CA ASN A 666 -16.81 21.52 -6.73
C ASN A 666 -17.34 22.67 -5.88
N ALA A 667 -18.02 22.34 -4.78
CA ALA A 667 -18.67 23.32 -3.92
C ALA A 667 -17.68 24.16 -3.11
N ASN A 668 -16.50 23.61 -2.77
CA ASN A 668 -15.46 24.30 -2.01
C ASN A 668 -14.77 25.38 -2.84
N ARG A 669 -14.55 25.10 -4.13
CA ARG A 669 -13.81 25.98 -5.06
C ARG A 669 -14.72 26.85 -5.93
N GLY A 670 -16.00 26.52 -6.03
CA GLY A 670 -16.95 27.22 -6.90
C GLY A 670 -16.69 26.97 -8.39
N THR A 671 -16.08 25.84 -8.75
CA THR A 671 -15.64 25.52 -10.11
C THR A 671 -16.41 24.32 -10.67
N MET A 672 -16.70 24.37 -11.98
CA MET A 672 -17.23 23.22 -12.73
C MET A 672 -16.07 22.42 -13.31
N GLU A 673 -16.04 21.13 -13.04
CA GLU A 673 -15.06 20.17 -13.55
C GLU A 673 -15.74 19.28 -14.59
N SER A 674 -15.13 19.08 -15.76
CA SER A 674 -15.74 18.38 -16.89
C SER A 674 -14.86 17.28 -17.47
N ARG A 675 -15.45 16.35 -18.22
CA ARG A 675 -14.77 15.20 -18.87
C ARG A 675 -14.14 14.22 -17.88
N ILE A 676 -14.90 13.85 -16.87
CA ILE A 676 -14.43 12.94 -15.82
C ILE A 676 -14.51 11.50 -16.30
N ASN A 677 -13.44 10.74 -16.10
CA ASN A 677 -13.50 9.28 -16.26
C ASN A 677 -13.64 8.60 -14.90
N THR A 678 -14.52 7.62 -14.84
CA THR A 678 -14.90 6.89 -13.62
C THR A 678 -14.29 5.49 -13.59
N PHE A 679 -13.70 5.11 -12.46
CA PHE A 679 -13.08 3.81 -12.23
C PHE A 679 -13.47 3.27 -10.86
N ILE A 680 -13.36 1.95 -10.69
CA ILE A 680 -13.39 1.28 -9.40
C ILE A 680 -12.04 0.59 -9.18
N ALA A 681 -11.49 0.75 -7.98
CA ALA A 681 -10.29 0.06 -7.55
C ALA A 681 -10.64 -1.38 -7.16
N HIS A 682 -10.10 -2.35 -7.91
CA HIS A 682 -10.23 -3.77 -7.62
C HIS A 682 -8.82 -4.36 -7.51
N SER A 683 -8.34 -4.54 -6.27
CA SER A 683 -6.92 -4.84 -6.00
C SER A 683 -6.05 -3.75 -6.64
N ASP A 684 -5.17 -4.14 -7.57
CA ASP A 684 -4.13 -3.31 -8.16
C ASP A 684 -4.60 -2.68 -9.50
N ILE A 685 -5.81 -3.02 -9.96
CA ILE A 685 -6.31 -2.68 -11.29
C ILE A 685 -7.47 -1.70 -11.18
N LEU A 686 -7.33 -0.56 -11.86
CA LEU A 686 -8.42 0.41 -12.04
C LEU A 686 -9.31 -0.04 -13.19
N GLN A 687 -10.46 -0.63 -12.85
CA GLN A 687 -11.45 -1.05 -13.83
C GLN A 687 -12.33 0.15 -14.22
N PRO A 688 -12.44 0.50 -15.52
CA PRO A 688 -13.34 1.56 -15.97
C PRO A 688 -14.80 1.14 -15.74
N VAL A 689 -15.61 2.08 -15.26
CA VAL A 689 -17.04 1.88 -14.99
C VAL A 689 -17.83 3.04 -15.59
N ASP A 690 -19.06 2.77 -16.04
CA ASP A 690 -19.91 3.80 -16.64
C ASP A 690 -20.59 4.68 -15.59
N VAL A 691 -20.91 4.13 -14.41
CA VAL A 691 -21.59 4.83 -13.32
C VAL A 691 -21.04 4.36 -11.97
N ILE A 692 -20.87 5.30 -11.03
CA ILE A 692 -20.62 5.04 -9.62
C ILE A 692 -21.87 5.44 -8.83
N THR A 693 -22.49 4.49 -8.16
CA THR A 693 -23.74 4.67 -7.41
C THR A 693 -23.51 5.06 -5.95
N ALA A 694 -24.56 5.56 -5.30
CA ALA A 694 -24.55 5.93 -3.88
C ALA A 694 -24.11 4.76 -2.98
N GLY A 695 -23.30 5.07 -1.97
CA GLY A 695 -22.77 4.10 -1.02
C GLY A 695 -21.54 3.34 -1.51
N ASN A 696 -21.04 3.62 -2.73
CA ASN A 696 -19.78 3.07 -3.23
C ASN A 696 -18.59 4.04 -3.09
N ILE A 697 -17.40 3.47 -3.25
CA ILE A 697 -16.13 4.21 -3.37
C ILE A 697 -15.64 4.02 -4.80
N GLY A 698 -15.24 5.11 -5.44
CA GLY A 698 -14.72 5.10 -6.81
C GLY A 698 -13.53 6.04 -6.98
N VAL A 699 -12.95 6.00 -8.17
CA VAL A 699 -11.79 6.82 -8.55
C VAL A 699 -12.15 7.64 -9.78
N LEU A 700 -11.95 8.95 -9.69
CA LEU A 700 -12.18 9.90 -10.77
C LEU A 700 -10.86 10.37 -11.35
N THR A 701 -10.83 10.62 -12.65
CA THR A 701 -9.71 11.29 -13.33
C THR A 701 -10.22 12.46 -14.15
N GLY A 702 -9.40 13.50 -14.32
CA GLY A 702 -9.75 14.69 -15.10
C GLY A 702 -10.13 15.91 -14.26
N LEU A 703 -10.13 15.79 -12.92
CA LEU A 703 -10.28 16.93 -12.00
C LEU A 703 -8.95 17.69 -11.91
N GLN A 704 -8.98 19.01 -12.00
CA GLN A 704 -7.77 19.85 -11.98
C GLN A 704 -7.62 20.69 -10.71
N SER A 705 -8.73 21.24 -10.21
CA SER A 705 -8.74 22.17 -9.06
C SER A 705 -9.08 21.50 -7.73
N THR A 706 -9.45 20.23 -7.79
CA THR A 706 -10.02 19.50 -6.66
C THR A 706 -8.93 18.96 -5.74
N VAL A 707 -9.07 19.21 -4.43
CA VAL A 707 -8.15 18.77 -3.37
C VAL A 707 -8.84 17.80 -2.40
N THR A 708 -8.04 17.15 -1.55
CA THR A 708 -8.55 16.27 -0.51
C THR A 708 -9.44 17.06 0.47
N GLY A 709 -10.64 16.56 0.75
CA GLY A 709 -11.66 17.21 1.57
C GLY A 709 -12.74 17.98 0.79
N ASP A 710 -12.60 18.13 -0.53
CA ASP A 710 -13.57 18.86 -1.34
C ASP A 710 -14.89 18.06 -1.52
N THR A 711 -16.00 18.80 -1.54
CA THR A 711 -17.36 18.30 -1.77
C THR A 711 -17.74 18.46 -3.25
N LEU A 712 -18.16 17.35 -3.86
CA LEU A 712 -18.57 17.26 -5.26
C LEU A 712 -20.08 17.09 -5.37
N LEU A 713 -20.73 17.93 -6.18
CA LEU A 713 -22.18 18.00 -6.38
C LEU A 713 -22.56 17.95 -7.87
N THR A 714 -23.84 17.74 -8.16
CA THR A 714 -24.34 17.77 -9.56
C THR A 714 -24.22 19.15 -10.20
N SER A 715 -24.60 20.22 -9.48
CA SER A 715 -24.66 21.58 -10.01
C SER A 715 -24.70 22.63 -8.89
N GLU A 716 -24.44 23.89 -9.24
CA GLU A 716 -24.60 25.03 -8.33
C GLU A 716 -26.05 25.18 -7.83
N SER A 717 -27.05 24.90 -8.67
CA SER A 717 -28.47 24.92 -8.27
C SER A 717 -28.82 23.84 -7.26
N ALA A 718 -28.22 22.66 -7.38
CA ALA A 718 -28.39 21.58 -6.40
C ALA A 718 -27.79 21.98 -5.04
N ALA A 719 -26.62 22.64 -5.06
CA ALA A 719 -26.00 23.21 -3.86
C ALA A 719 -26.94 24.20 -3.16
N LYS A 720 -27.47 25.19 -3.88
CA LYS A 720 -28.40 26.18 -3.29
C LYS A 720 -29.65 25.52 -2.69
N SER A 721 -30.21 24.53 -3.38
CA SER A 721 -31.40 23.80 -2.92
C SER A 721 -31.13 22.95 -1.68
N ALA A 722 -29.97 22.30 -1.61
CA ALA A 722 -29.52 21.57 -0.43
C ALA A 722 -29.30 22.49 0.78
N GLY A 723 -28.74 23.69 0.59
CA GLY A 723 -28.55 24.67 1.66
C GLY A 723 -29.87 25.12 2.30
N VAL A 724 -30.89 25.39 1.48
CA VAL A 724 -32.24 25.73 1.96
C VAL A 724 -32.87 24.56 2.74
N ARG A 725 -32.70 23.31 2.26
CA ARG A 725 -33.18 22.11 2.96
C ARG A 725 -32.49 21.94 4.32
N ARG A 726 -31.16 22.04 4.38
CA ARG A 726 -30.38 21.93 5.62
C ARG A 726 -30.82 22.97 6.65
N HIS A 727 -30.99 24.23 6.25
CA HIS A 727 -31.42 25.29 7.15
C HIS A 727 -32.83 25.03 7.72
N ARG A 728 -33.76 24.52 6.89
CA ARG A 728 -35.11 24.15 7.34
C ARG A 728 -35.08 23.02 8.37
N ILE A 729 -34.26 21.99 8.15
CA ILE A 729 -34.10 20.86 9.08
C ILE A 729 -33.52 21.35 10.42
N MET A 730 -32.45 22.14 10.39
CA MET A 730 -31.80 22.68 11.59
C MET A 730 -32.74 23.56 12.42
N LYS A 731 -33.53 24.42 11.76
CA LYS A 731 -34.55 25.24 12.45
C LYS A 731 -35.62 24.37 13.13
N SER A 732 -36.11 23.34 12.44
CA SER A 732 -37.11 22.42 13.01
C SER A 732 -36.59 21.58 14.18
N GLN A 733 -35.30 21.24 14.20
CA GLN A 733 -34.64 20.53 15.31
C GLN A 733 -34.42 21.44 16.52
N LYS A 734 -34.17 22.75 16.32
CA LYS A 734 -34.04 23.73 17.41
C LYS A 734 -35.38 23.99 18.13
N ASP A 735 -36.50 23.87 17.40
CA ASP A 735 -37.86 24.07 17.91
C ASP A 735 -38.44 22.83 18.66
N ARG A 736 -37.93 21.63 18.37
CA ARG A 736 -38.28 20.40 19.11
C ARG A 736 -37.21 20.12 20.17
N LYS A 737 -37.51 20.33 21.46
CA LYS A 737 -36.65 19.86 22.56
C LYS A 737 -36.34 18.37 22.35
N LEU A 738 -35.05 18.05 22.21
CA LEU A 738 -34.43 16.76 21.87
C LEU A 738 -35.28 15.50 22.17
N ASP A 739 -35.71 14.80 21.11
CA ASP A 739 -35.90 13.34 21.17
C ASP A 739 -34.52 12.70 21.13
N THR A 740 -34.09 12.10 22.25
CA THR A 740 -32.75 11.53 22.48
C THR A 740 -32.44 10.29 21.64
N HIS A 741 -33.38 9.77 20.85
CA HIS A 741 -33.18 8.55 20.06
C HIS A 741 -32.36 8.73 18.77
N ASN A 742 -32.14 9.96 18.29
CA ASN A 742 -31.37 10.24 17.06
C ASN A 742 -29.96 10.82 17.33
N ALA A 743 -29.45 10.71 18.55
CA ALA A 743 -28.12 11.23 18.94
C ALA A 743 -26.93 10.52 18.25
N HIS A 744 -27.19 9.48 17.44
CA HIS A 744 -26.18 8.64 16.80
C HIS A 744 -25.89 8.98 15.33
N ALA A 745 -26.53 10.02 14.77
CA ALA A 745 -26.29 10.42 13.39
C ALA A 745 -24.88 11.00 13.21
N HIS A 746 -24.15 10.51 12.21
CA HIS A 746 -22.85 11.07 11.83
C HIS A 746 -23.07 12.48 11.26
N ASP A 747 -22.63 13.52 11.98
CA ASP A 747 -22.66 14.87 11.41
C ASP A 747 -21.52 15.01 10.38
N LEU A 748 -21.85 14.76 9.13
CA LEU A 748 -20.92 14.90 8.00
C LEU A 748 -20.73 16.35 7.59
N PHE A 749 -21.46 17.30 8.16
CA PHE A 749 -21.44 18.69 7.72
C PHE A 749 -20.49 19.56 8.54
N SER A 750 -20.00 20.66 7.94
CA SER A 750 -19.15 21.63 8.66
C SER A 750 -19.94 22.32 9.80
N PRO A 751 -19.31 22.53 10.99
CA PRO A 751 -19.93 23.17 12.16
C PRO A 751 -20.16 24.69 12.00
N GLN A 752 -19.64 25.31 10.94
CA GLN A 752 -19.85 26.73 10.68
C GLN A 752 -21.23 26.99 10.05
N VAL A 753 -22.23 27.27 10.89
CA VAL A 753 -23.48 27.92 10.45
C VAL A 753 -23.45 29.35 10.98
N PRO A 754 -23.36 30.38 10.12
CA PRO A 754 -23.54 31.76 10.55
C PRO A 754 -24.94 31.94 11.14
N ASP A 755 -25.03 32.61 12.29
CA ASP A 755 -26.31 32.90 12.98
C ASP A 755 -27.21 33.87 12.18
N GLU A 756 -26.70 34.52 11.13
CA GLU A 756 -27.44 35.47 10.29
C GLU A 756 -27.75 34.94 8.88
N TYR A 757 -28.97 35.20 8.43
CA TYR A 757 -29.55 34.70 7.18
C TYR A 757 -29.06 35.53 5.98
N ASP A 758 -27.84 35.29 5.51
CA ASP A 758 -27.32 35.90 4.27
C ASP A 758 -27.49 34.96 3.06
N MET A 759 -28.28 35.40 2.07
CA MET A 759 -28.54 34.67 0.82
C MET A 759 -27.27 34.46 -0.03
N SER A 760 -26.19 35.19 0.23
CA SER A 760 -24.90 35.04 -0.44
C SER A 760 -24.01 33.91 0.13
N GLU A 761 -24.27 33.45 1.36
CA GLU A 761 -23.47 32.40 2.05
C GLU A 761 -24.11 31.01 2.03
N VAL A 762 -25.29 30.86 1.43
CA VAL A 762 -26.07 29.60 1.39
C VAL A 762 -25.26 28.43 0.79
N GLY A 763 -24.34 28.69 -0.14
CA GLY A 763 -23.46 27.68 -0.74
C GLY A 763 -22.45 27.05 0.23
N LYS A 764 -21.94 27.81 1.22
CA LYS A 764 -20.98 27.30 2.22
C LYS A 764 -21.64 26.38 3.25
N SER A 765 -22.95 26.53 3.46
CA SER A 765 -23.73 25.68 4.38
C SER A 765 -23.93 24.24 3.87
N VAL A 766 -23.46 23.88 2.68
CA VAL A 766 -23.65 22.55 2.08
C VAL A 766 -22.38 21.73 2.07
N LEU A 767 -21.27 22.35 2.48
CA LEU A 767 -19.98 21.69 2.54
C LEU A 767 -20.03 20.55 3.56
N LEU A 768 -19.72 19.34 3.07
CA LEU A 768 -19.34 18.26 3.96
C LEU A 768 -18.06 18.73 4.66
N ALA A 769 -17.96 18.48 5.97
CA ALA A 769 -16.79 18.91 6.73
C ALA A 769 -15.51 18.39 6.04
N GLY A 770 -14.49 19.23 5.95
CA GLY A 770 -13.18 18.78 5.50
C GLY A 770 -12.52 17.92 6.57
N ILE A 771 -11.22 17.70 6.40
CA ILE A 771 -10.38 17.16 7.45
C ILE A 771 -9.35 18.23 7.76
N ASP A 772 -9.34 18.67 9.02
CA ASP A 772 -8.35 19.64 9.48
C ASP A 772 -7.01 18.92 9.62
N ALA A 773 -6.03 19.34 8.82
CA ALA A 773 -4.69 18.79 8.91
C ALA A 773 -4.05 19.22 10.24
N PRO A 774 -3.51 18.27 11.04
CA PRO A 774 -2.77 18.62 12.25
C PRO A 774 -1.55 19.47 11.93
N ASP A 775 -1.07 20.23 12.91
CA ASP A 775 0.11 21.07 12.71
C ASP A 775 1.38 20.21 12.58
N PRO A 776 2.28 20.57 11.67
CA PRO A 776 3.53 19.84 11.46
C PRO A 776 4.43 19.98 12.70
N VAL A 777 5.05 18.87 13.07
CA VAL A 777 5.91 18.77 14.28
C VAL A 777 7.39 18.57 13.94
N TYR A 778 7.71 18.36 12.67
CA TYR A 778 9.07 18.17 12.16
C TYR A 778 9.32 19.08 10.97
N PHE A 779 10.51 19.67 10.92
CA PHE A 779 10.91 20.66 9.92
C PHE A 779 12.30 20.33 9.36
N CYS A 780 12.46 20.42 8.05
CA CYS A 780 13.76 20.28 7.40
C CYS A 780 13.93 21.24 6.21
N SER A 781 15.17 21.59 5.90
CA SER A 781 15.48 22.25 4.64
C SER A 781 15.54 21.21 3.52
N ALA A 782 15.07 21.58 2.33
CA ALA A 782 15.14 20.76 1.13
C ALA A 782 15.74 21.56 -0.02
N GLU A 783 16.73 20.96 -0.69
CA GLU A 783 17.43 21.60 -1.81
C GLU A 783 17.38 20.70 -3.06
N PRO A 784 17.10 21.28 -4.24
CA PRO A 784 17.08 20.52 -5.48
C PRO A 784 18.49 20.00 -5.83
N PRO A 785 18.60 18.86 -6.53
CA PRO A 785 19.90 18.27 -6.89
C PRO A 785 20.75 19.17 -7.79
N SER A 786 20.13 20.08 -8.55
CA SER A 786 20.80 21.08 -9.37
C SER A 786 19.87 22.25 -9.68
N ALA A 787 20.42 23.41 -10.06
CA ALA A 787 19.63 24.56 -10.47
C ALA A 787 18.71 24.27 -11.69
N GLY A 788 19.12 23.36 -12.58
CA GLY A 788 18.30 22.95 -13.74
C GLY A 788 17.08 22.09 -13.37
N ALA A 789 17.08 21.48 -12.18
CA ALA A 789 15.99 20.63 -11.70
C ALA A 789 14.98 21.38 -10.80
N LEU A 790 15.15 22.70 -10.62
CA LEU A 790 14.31 23.51 -9.72
C LEU A 790 12.82 23.42 -10.09
N HIS A 791 12.48 23.60 -11.37
CA HIS A 791 11.08 23.55 -11.81
C HIS A 791 10.44 22.16 -11.62
N SER A 792 11.19 21.07 -11.86
CA SER A 792 10.70 19.72 -11.59
C SER A 792 10.55 19.44 -10.10
N PHE A 793 11.41 20.02 -9.27
CA PHE A 793 11.37 19.91 -7.82
C PHE A 793 10.17 20.64 -7.23
N GLU A 794 9.94 21.90 -7.62
CA GLU A 794 8.76 22.68 -7.21
C GLU A 794 7.47 22.00 -7.64
N ARG A 795 7.43 21.47 -8.87
CA ARG A 795 6.28 20.69 -9.35
C ARG A 795 6.04 19.45 -8.49
N ALA A 796 7.07 18.67 -8.20
CA ALA A 796 6.94 17.45 -7.41
C ALA A 796 6.47 17.75 -5.97
N LEU A 797 6.98 18.80 -5.34
CA LEU A 797 6.54 19.24 -4.01
C LEU A 797 5.09 19.72 -4.01
N ASN A 798 4.67 20.45 -5.04
CA ASN A 798 3.27 20.88 -5.18
C ASN A 798 2.34 19.67 -5.35
N GLU A 799 2.70 18.70 -6.19
CA GLU A 799 1.91 17.46 -6.36
C GLU A 799 1.82 16.66 -5.04
N LEU A 800 2.92 16.55 -4.29
CA LEU A 800 2.94 15.89 -2.98
C LEU A 800 2.13 16.63 -1.90
N THR A 801 2.14 17.96 -1.91
CA THR A 801 1.35 18.79 -0.97
C THR A 801 -0.14 18.67 -1.22
N ILE A 802 -0.56 18.53 -2.49
CA ILE A 802 -1.96 18.29 -2.85
C ILE A 802 -2.43 16.90 -2.41
N GLU A 803 -1.57 15.90 -2.57
CA GLU A 803 -1.82 14.53 -2.11
C GLU A 803 -1.88 14.43 -0.58
N ASP A 804 -0.96 15.11 0.12
CA ASP A 804 -0.94 15.15 1.57
C ASP A 804 -0.95 16.57 2.16
N PRO A 805 -2.14 17.09 2.51
CA PRO A 805 -2.30 18.31 3.29
C PRO A 805 -1.52 18.42 4.61
N SER A 806 -1.01 17.33 5.20
CA SER A 806 -0.14 17.42 6.39
C SER A 806 1.29 17.83 6.06
N LEU A 807 1.68 17.73 4.79
CA LEU A 807 2.95 18.21 4.28
C LEU A 807 2.80 19.69 3.91
N ARG A 808 3.49 20.58 4.60
CA ARG A 808 3.53 22.01 4.24
C ARG A 808 4.89 22.33 3.62
N VAL A 809 4.85 23.09 2.53
CA VAL A 809 6.06 23.57 1.87
C VAL A 809 6.04 25.08 1.90
N THR A 810 7.04 25.67 2.55
CA THR A 810 7.21 27.12 2.65
C THR A 810 8.57 27.49 2.08
N THR A 811 8.68 28.67 1.47
CA THR A 811 9.97 29.20 1.03
C THR A 811 10.38 30.29 1.99
N ASP A 812 11.58 30.18 2.54
CA ASP A 812 12.12 31.21 3.41
C ASP A 812 12.49 32.46 2.61
N GLY A 813 11.99 33.61 3.02
CA GLY A 813 12.25 34.89 2.36
C GLY A 813 13.66 35.44 2.63
N GLU A 814 14.35 34.97 3.68
CA GLU A 814 15.70 35.46 4.03
C GLU A 814 16.81 34.66 3.33
N PHE A 815 16.76 33.32 3.35
CA PHE A 815 17.77 32.47 2.70
C PHE A 815 17.35 31.90 1.34
N GLY A 816 16.08 32.03 0.95
CA GLY A 816 15.56 31.38 -0.26
C GLY A 816 15.50 29.85 -0.16
N GLN A 817 15.67 29.28 1.04
CA GLN A 817 15.61 27.84 1.25
C GLN A 817 14.16 27.35 1.15
N THR A 818 13.96 26.14 0.63
CA THR A 818 12.65 25.47 0.71
C THR A 818 12.58 24.71 2.03
N ILE A 819 11.59 25.04 2.85
CA ILE A 819 11.30 24.38 4.12
C ILE A 819 10.18 23.38 3.89
N ILE A 820 10.41 22.14 4.29
CA ILE A 820 9.39 21.09 4.31
C ILE A 820 9.02 20.83 5.77
N GLU A 821 7.74 20.92 6.05
CA GLU A 821 7.13 20.70 7.36
C GLU A 821 6.24 19.46 7.30
N GLY A 822 6.37 18.55 8.25
CA GLY A 822 5.58 17.33 8.27
C GLY A 822 5.35 16.77 9.68
N MET A 823 4.53 15.72 9.75
CA MET A 823 4.11 15.05 10.98
C MET A 823 5.18 14.27 11.76
N GLY A 824 6.39 14.13 11.24
CA GLY A 824 7.45 13.36 11.90
C GLY A 824 8.63 13.06 10.98
N GLU A 825 9.67 12.47 11.56
CA GLU A 825 10.89 12.10 10.83
C GLU A 825 10.62 11.01 9.78
N LEU A 826 9.80 10.01 10.12
CA LEU A 826 9.40 8.97 9.18
C LEU A 826 8.60 9.57 8.02
N HIS A 827 7.71 10.52 8.29
CA HIS A 827 6.92 11.18 7.26
C HIS A 827 7.83 11.87 6.22
N ILE A 828 8.82 12.64 6.66
CA ILE A 828 9.78 13.29 5.75
C ILE A 828 10.65 12.27 5.01
N GLU A 829 11.02 11.17 5.66
CA GLU A 829 11.79 10.10 5.00
C GLU A 829 10.99 9.46 3.85
N VAL A 830 9.70 9.21 4.04
CA VAL A 830 8.79 8.75 2.98
C VAL A 830 8.75 9.78 1.85
N VAL A 831 8.58 11.07 2.15
CA VAL A 831 8.55 12.14 1.14
C VAL A 831 9.85 12.17 0.34
N LYS A 832 11.01 12.03 0.99
CA LYS A 832 12.32 11.95 0.33
C LYS A 832 12.43 10.77 -0.62
N ASP A 833 12.01 9.60 -0.16
CA ASP A 833 12.05 8.38 -0.96
C ASP A 833 11.11 8.47 -2.17
N ARG A 834 9.91 9.05 -2.00
CA ARG A 834 8.98 9.33 -3.09
C ARG A 834 9.53 10.34 -4.10
N LEU A 835 10.16 11.43 -3.66
CA LEU A 835 10.84 12.37 -4.55
C LEU A 835 11.89 11.66 -5.42
N LYS A 836 12.62 10.70 -4.84
CA LYS A 836 13.62 9.91 -5.56
C LYS A 836 13.01 8.86 -6.49
N ARG A 837 12.03 8.08 -6.04
CA ARG A 837 11.45 6.94 -6.79
C ARG A 837 10.41 7.39 -7.82
N ASP A 838 9.47 8.24 -7.41
CA ASP A 838 8.36 8.67 -8.25
C ASP A 838 8.82 9.70 -9.27
N TYR A 839 9.60 10.69 -8.83
CA TYR A 839 10.02 11.84 -9.64
C TYR A 839 11.47 11.76 -10.14
N GLY A 840 12.27 10.80 -9.68
CA GLY A 840 13.68 10.68 -10.08
C GLY A 840 14.58 11.77 -9.49
N LEU A 841 14.11 12.51 -8.48
CA LEU A 841 14.81 13.65 -7.88
C LEU A 841 15.52 13.23 -6.60
N ASN A 842 16.85 13.20 -6.64
CA ASN A 842 17.67 12.95 -5.45
C ASN A 842 17.86 14.26 -4.67
N VAL A 843 16.85 14.64 -3.89
CA VAL A 843 16.80 15.88 -3.11
C VAL A 843 17.71 15.78 -1.87
N PHE A 844 18.46 16.85 -1.59
CA PHE A 844 19.19 16.97 -0.34
C PHE A 844 18.23 17.49 0.73
N MET A 845 18.13 16.76 1.85
CA MET A 845 17.35 17.19 3.01
C MET A 845 18.27 17.35 4.20
N GLY A 846 18.25 18.51 4.82
CA GLY A 846 19.16 18.90 5.89
C GLY A 846 18.47 19.60 7.06
N PRO A 847 19.24 19.95 8.11
CA PRO A 847 18.72 20.77 9.20
C PRO A 847 18.32 22.15 8.66
N LEU A 848 17.35 22.78 9.34
CA LEU A 848 16.97 24.16 9.05
C LEU A 848 18.17 25.09 9.25
N GLN A 849 18.42 25.98 8.28
CA GLN A 849 19.24 27.15 8.56
C GLN A 849 18.44 28.10 9.46
N VAL A 850 19.05 28.46 10.59
CA VAL A 850 18.42 29.36 11.55
C VAL A 850 18.72 30.79 11.12
N ALA A 851 17.66 31.56 10.90
CA ALA A 851 17.72 32.99 10.61
C ALA A 851 18.13 33.77 11.87
N TYR A 852 19.42 33.71 12.22
CA TYR A 852 19.95 34.55 13.28
C TYR A 852 19.91 36.03 12.89
N ARG A 853 19.84 36.90 13.89
CA ARG A 853 19.97 38.35 13.71
C ARG A 853 21.06 38.89 14.63
N GLU A 854 21.58 40.06 14.33
CA GLU A 854 22.57 40.71 15.18
C GLU A 854 21.95 41.96 15.83
N VAL A 855 22.28 42.20 17.09
CA VAL A 855 21.87 43.41 17.81
C VAL A 855 23.07 44.01 18.51
N ILE A 856 23.11 45.33 18.61
CA ILE A 856 24.13 46.03 19.39
C ILE A 856 23.64 46.31 20.80
N THR A 857 24.55 46.33 21.77
CA THR A 857 24.27 46.65 23.18
C THR A 857 24.77 48.04 23.55
N THR A 858 25.82 48.53 22.90
CA THR A 858 26.44 49.83 23.17
C THR A 858 26.30 50.77 21.97
N ALA A 859 26.27 52.08 22.25
CA ALA A 859 26.30 53.09 21.20
C ALA A 859 27.73 53.32 20.72
N ALA A 860 27.92 53.52 19.41
CA ALA A 860 29.23 53.78 18.83
C ALA A 860 29.14 54.85 17.75
N VAL A 861 30.17 55.70 17.69
CA VAL A 861 30.35 56.73 16.67
C VAL A 861 31.53 56.35 15.78
N TYR A 862 31.35 56.49 14.48
CA TYR A 862 32.41 56.27 13.51
C TYR A 862 32.38 57.36 12.44
N THR A 863 33.56 57.70 11.92
CA THR A 863 33.73 58.62 10.80
C THR A 863 34.44 57.88 9.68
N ALA A 864 33.86 57.89 8.50
CA ALA A 864 34.47 57.32 7.30
C ALA A 864 34.63 58.40 6.22
N THR A 865 35.71 58.27 5.44
CA THR A 865 35.95 59.08 4.25
C THR A 865 36.07 58.15 3.04
N VAL A 866 35.40 58.52 1.96
CA VAL A 866 35.50 57.88 0.64
C VAL A 866 35.85 58.97 -0.36
N GLU A 867 36.94 58.77 -1.09
CA GLU A 867 37.39 59.64 -2.16
C GLU A 867 37.34 58.86 -3.49
N ASP A 868 36.83 59.51 -4.53
CA ASP A 868 36.80 58.99 -5.89
C ASP A 868 37.36 60.03 -6.86
N VAL A 869 38.02 59.56 -7.92
CA VAL A 869 38.69 60.41 -8.91
C VAL A 869 37.87 60.41 -10.19
N LEU A 870 37.02 61.43 -10.34
CA LEU A 870 36.24 61.68 -11.54
C LEU A 870 36.93 62.78 -12.37
N GLY A 871 37.69 62.36 -13.38
CA GLY A 871 38.54 63.27 -14.18
C GLY A 871 39.76 63.76 -13.39
N ASP A 872 40.11 65.06 -13.51
CA ASP A 872 41.26 65.68 -12.81
C ASP A 872 40.94 66.17 -11.39
N ARG A 873 39.72 65.96 -10.88
CA ARG A 873 39.28 66.44 -9.56
C ARG A 873 38.92 65.30 -8.63
N LYS A 874 39.49 65.33 -7.42
CA LYS A 874 39.13 64.44 -6.31
C LYS A 874 37.79 64.88 -5.73
N HIS A 875 36.81 63.97 -5.74
CA HIS A 875 35.52 64.16 -5.10
C HIS A 875 35.48 63.27 -3.85
N GLY A 876 35.26 63.86 -2.69
CA GLY A 876 35.33 63.17 -1.41
C GLY A 876 34.10 63.41 -0.56
N CYS A 877 33.68 62.38 0.17
CA CYS A 877 32.63 62.45 1.17
C CYS A 877 33.16 61.93 2.50
N THR A 878 33.01 62.72 3.56
CA THR A 878 33.27 62.30 4.93
C THR A 878 31.95 62.32 5.70
N ILE A 879 31.55 61.18 6.26
CA ILE A 879 30.31 61.01 7.02
C ILE A 879 30.65 60.55 8.42
N THR A 880 29.99 61.13 9.43
CA THR A 880 30.02 60.67 10.82
C THR A 880 28.64 60.18 11.23
N ILE A 881 28.57 58.89 11.59
CA ILE A 881 27.33 58.21 12.00
C ILE A 881 27.50 57.71 13.45
N GLU A 882 26.47 57.94 14.25
CA GLU A 882 26.26 57.31 15.54
C GLU A 882 25.21 56.19 15.39
N VAL A 883 25.51 55.01 15.91
CA VAL A 883 24.55 53.90 16.01
C VAL A 883 24.27 53.64 17.47
N ALA A 884 23.01 53.54 17.84
CA ALA A 884 22.56 53.23 19.20
C ALA A 884 21.50 52.13 19.20
N PRO A 885 21.42 51.31 20.26
CA PRO A 885 20.37 50.29 20.40
C PRO A 885 18.99 50.94 20.50
N SER A 886 18.00 50.30 19.88
CA SER A 886 16.61 50.75 19.82
C SER A 886 15.65 49.59 20.06
N LYS A 887 14.49 49.88 20.66
CA LYS A 887 13.40 48.90 20.82
C LYS A 887 12.66 48.62 19.52
N ASN A 888 12.82 49.45 18.49
CA ASN A 888 12.18 49.24 17.19
C ASN A 888 12.98 48.24 16.37
N THR A 889 12.35 47.13 16.01
CA THR A 889 12.98 46.04 15.25
C THR A 889 13.31 46.42 13.81
N LYS A 890 12.47 47.25 13.16
CA LYS A 890 12.68 47.68 11.77
C LYS A 890 13.36 49.04 11.66
N PHE A 891 14.46 49.09 10.90
CA PHE A 891 15.08 50.34 10.45
C PHE A 891 14.09 51.14 9.60
N LYS A 892 13.80 52.39 9.98
CA LYS A 892 12.88 53.27 9.25
C LYS A 892 13.65 54.26 8.38
N THR A 893 14.39 55.16 9.02
CA THR A 893 15.18 56.22 8.37
C THR A 893 16.28 56.67 9.32
N VAL A 894 17.39 57.15 8.77
CA VAL A 894 18.45 57.82 9.55
C VAL A 894 17.89 59.10 10.18
N LEU A 895 18.08 59.26 11.49
CA LEU A 895 17.78 60.49 12.20
C LEU A 895 18.89 61.50 11.95
N VAL A 896 18.55 62.73 11.59
CA VAL A 896 19.55 63.77 11.35
C VAL A 896 19.66 64.61 12.63
N LYS A 897 20.83 64.56 13.28
CA LYS A 897 21.20 65.42 14.41
C LYS A 897 22.60 65.95 14.16
N LEU A 898 22.69 67.02 13.39
CA LEU A 898 23.96 67.63 13.02
C LEU A 898 24.58 68.33 14.23
N ASP A 899 25.87 68.13 14.45
CA ASP A 899 26.61 68.83 15.50
C ASP A 899 26.75 70.34 15.15
N GLU A 900 26.94 71.21 16.15
CA GLU A 900 26.99 72.68 15.98
C GLU A 900 28.11 73.14 15.02
N ASP A 901 29.16 72.33 14.85
CA ASP A 901 30.28 72.56 13.91
C ASP A 901 30.05 72.01 12.48
N SER A 902 28.82 71.58 12.17
CA SER A 902 28.43 71.09 10.85
C SER A 902 28.58 72.15 9.76
N THR A 903 29.31 71.83 8.69
CA THR A 903 29.50 72.73 7.52
C THR A 903 28.22 72.97 6.69
N LEU A 904 27.12 72.26 6.96
CA LEU A 904 25.86 72.33 6.22
C LEU A 904 24.66 72.59 7.16
N PRO A 905 23.88 73.66 6.95
CA PRO A 905 22.68 73.94 7.74
C PRO A 905 21.44 73.11 7.32
N TYR A 906 21.44 72.51 6.12
CA TYR A 906 20.37 71.64 5.62
C TYR A 906 20.92 70.56 4.66
N ILE A 907 20.37 69.35 4.73
CA ILE A 907 20.75 68.20 3.87
C ILE A 907 19.75 68.07 2.73
N ARG A 908 20.24 67.97 1.49
CA ARG A 908 19.41 67.72 0.31
C ARG A 908 18.68 66.38 0.42
N ALA A 909 17.42 66.33 -0.01
CA ALA A 909 16.61 65.12 0.02
C ALA A 909 17.25 63.94 -0.74
N GLU A 910 17.92 64.22 -1.86
CA GLU A 910 18.65 63.21 -2.65
C GLU A 910 19.82 62.58 -1.89
N TRP A 911 20.55 63.38 -1.09
CA TRP A 911 21.67 62.91 -0.28
C TRP A 911 21.17 62.10 0.91
N LEU A 912 20.08 62.54 1.54
CA LEU A 912 19.44 61.78 2.62
C LEU A 912 18.92 60.43 2.12
N LYS A 913 18.35 60.38 0.90
CA LYS A 913 17.94 59.13 0.26
C LYS A 913 19.13 58.19 0.05
N ALA A 914 20.23 58.70 -0.50
CA ALA A 914 21.45 57.91 -0.69
C ALA A 914 22.08 57.42 0.62
N ILE A 915 22.06 58.23 1.68
CA ILE A 915 22.53 57.83 3.02
C ILE A 915 21.63 56.73 3.59
N ASN A 916 20.30 56.86 3.46
CA ASN A 916 19.35 55.85 3.90
C ASN A 916 19.57 54.52 3.16
N GLU A 917 19.75 54.55 1.83
CA GLU A 917 20.04 53.36 1.02
C GLU A 917 21.36 52.70 1.43
N GLY A 918 22.42 53.49 1.63
CA GLY A 918 23.72 52.99 2.09
C GLY A 918 23.68 52.39 3.50
N CYS A 919 22.94 53.01 4.41
CA CYS A 919 22.72 52.49 5.76
C CYS A 919 21.89 51.20 5.74
N ALA A 920 20.78 51.18 5.00
CA ALA A 920 19.94 49.99 4.87
C ALA A 920 20.74 48.80 4.28
N SER A 921 21.55 49.06 3.25
CA SER A 921 22.44 48.03 2.67
C SER A 921 23.47 47.50 3.66
N ALA A 922 24.05 48.36 4.50
CA ALA A 922 25.05 47.95 5.49
C ALA A 922 24.45 47.18 6.67
N LEU A 923 23.17 47.37 6.99
CA LEU A 923 22.48 46.62 8.04
C LEU A 923 22.19 45.16 7.66
N HIS A 924 22.20 44.80 6.37
CA HIS A 924 22.04 43.40 5.95
C HIS A 924 23.23 42.52 6.35
N ASN A 925 24.42 43.10 6.56
CA ASN A 925 25.64 42.36 6.90
C ASN A 925 26.18 42.80 8.27
N GLY A 926 25.84 42.06 9.32
CA GLY A 926 26.27 42.32 10.68
C GLY A 926 27.76 42.11 10.96
N PRO A 927 28.30 42.71 12.04
CA PRO A 927 29.72 42.66 12.38
C PRO A 927 30.24 41.28 12.87
N LEU A 928 29.40 40.38 13.36
CA LEU A 928 29.82 39.10 13.95
C LEU A 928 29.93 37.97 12.93
N LEU A 929 28.81 37.60 12.31
CA LEU A 929 28.69 36.47 11.38
C LEU A 929 28.13 36.89 10.01
N GLY A 930 27.73 38.16 9.88
CA GLY A 930 27.17 38.71 8.65
C GLY A 930 25.66 38.58 8.57
N TYR A 931 24.96 38.36 9.70
CA TYR A 931 23.50 38.31 9.72
C TYR A 931 22.88 39.71 9.77
N PRO A 932 21.61 39.88 9.36
CA PRO A 932 20.93 41.16 9.41
C PRO A 932 20.90 41.77 10.82
N VAL A 933 21.17 43.07 10.92
CA VAL A 933 21.20 43.82 12.19
C VAL A 933 19.82 44.42 12.47
N ASP A 934 19.25 44.05 13.61
CA ASP A 934 17.93 44.52 14.08
C ASP A 934 18.06 45.43 15.30
N GLY A 935 17.02 46.23 15.56
CA GLY A 935 16.95 46.98 16.81
C GLY A 935 17.95 48.13 16.90
N VAL A 936 18.22 48.83 15.79
CA VAL A 936 19.20 49.93 15.74
C VAL A 936 18.58 51.26 15.32
N ALA A 937 18.99 52.32 16.00
CA ALA A 937 18.76 53.70 15.61
C ALA A 937 20.05 54.29 15.05
N VAL A 938 19.99 54.79 13.82
CA VAL A 938 21.13 55.41 13.14
C VAL A 938 20.94 56.92 13.16
N THR A 939 21.92 57.65 13.66
CA THR A 939 21.92 59.12 13.72
C THR A 939 23.09 59.68 12.94
N LEU A 940 22.80 60.57 11.98
CA LEU A 940 23.81 61.32 11.24
C LEU A 940 24.25 62.54 12.06
N ARG A 941 25.55 62.57 12.41
CA ARG A 941 26.18 63.62 13.23
C ARG A 941 26.91 64.68 12.40
N ASN A 942 27.58 64.26 11.34
CA ASN A 942 28.33 65.16 10.48
C ASN A 942 28.39 64.65 9.03
N LEU A 943 28.42 65.57 8.07
CA LEU A 943 28.55 65.31 6.64
C LEU A 943 29.42 66.42 6.03
N VAL A 944 30.59 66.06 5.50
CA VAL A 944 31.49 66.99 4.81
C VAL A 944 31.69 66.50 3.38
N ALA A 945 31.41 67.40 2.43
CA ALA A 945 31.52 67.17 0.99
C ALA A 945 32.68 67.97 0.41
N SER A 946 33.59 67.33 -0.33
CA SER A 946 34.71 67.97 -1.03
C SER A 946 34.67 67.68 -2.54
N GLY A 947 35.04 68.67 -3.36
CA GLY A 947 35.23 68.49 -4.81
C GLY A 947 34.09 68.92 -5.75
N GLY A 948 32.94 69.40 -5.26
CA GLY A 948 31.86 69.94 -6.11
C GLY A 948 30.61 69.05 -6.15
N LYS A 949 30.13 68.66 -7.35
CA LYS A 949 28.92 67.81 -7.52
C LYS A 949 29.24 66.36 -7.13
N LEU A 950 28.90 65.96 -5.90
CA LEU A 950 28.99 64.55 -5.49
C LEU A 950 27.91 63.69 -6.14
N SER A 951 28.31 62.50 -6.57
CA SER A 951 27.37 61.48 -7.02
C SER A 951 26.67 60.83 -5.79
N PRO A 952 25.37 60.49 -5.90
CA PRO A 952 24.67 59.74 -4.86
C PRO A 952 25.34 58.41 -4.51
N ALA A 953 26.04 57.78 -5.47
CA ALA A 953 26.76 56.53 -5.27
C ALA A 953 27.92 56.66 -4.27
N ILE A 954 28.70 57.74 -4.32
CA ILE A 954 29.81 57.98 -3.37
C ILE A 954 29.28 58.20 -1.96
N ILE A 955 28.16 58.92 -1.84
CA ILE A 955 27.50 59.18 -0.54
C ILE A 955 26.96 57.88 0.04
N CYS A 956 26.29 57.06 -0.78
CA CYS A 956 25.78 55.73 -0.38
C CYS A 956 26.92 54.81 0.09
N ALA A 957 28.01 54.71 -0.68
CA ALA A 957 29.18 53.91 -0.30
C ALA A 957 29.86 54.41 0.99
N CYS A 958 29.97 55.72 1.17
CA CYS A 958 30.53 56.30 2.38
C CYS A 958 29.64 56.05 3.60
N ALA A 959 28.32 56.18 3.45
CA ALA A 959 27.34 55.90 4.51
C ALA A 959 27.38 54.43 4.93
N GLY A 960 27.43 53.50 3.97
CA GLY A 960 27.57 52.08 4.24
C GLY A 960 28.87 51.75 4.97
N LYS A 961 30.02 52.25 4.49
CA LYS A 961 31.33 52.05 5.13
C LYS A 961 31.37 52.63 6.55
N CYS A 962 30.77 53.81 6.73
CA CYS A 962 30.68 54.45 8.04
C CYS A 962 29.85 53.62 9.02
N LEU A 963 28.69 53.10 8.57
CA LEU A 963 27.83 52.29 9.40
C LEU A 963 28.48 50.96 9.77
N THR A 964 29.11 50.26 8.81
CA THR A 964 29.87 49.02 9.09
C THR A 964 31.00 49.27 10.09
N GLY A 965 31.69 50.41 10.00
CA GLY A 965 32.73 50.81 10.95
C GLY A 965 32.19 51.07 12.36
N ALA A 966 31.03 51.71 12.46
CA ALA A 966 30.35 51.94 13.75
C ALA A 966 29.87 50.63 14.37
N LEU A 967 29.24 49.74 13.59
CA LEU A 967 28.78 48.43 14.04
C LEU A 967 29.92 47.54 14.57
N LYS A 968 31.11 47.61 13.97
CA LYS A 968 32.30 46.86 14.45
C LYS A 968 32.87 47.39 15.77
N LYS A 969 32.63 48.67 16.10
CA LYS A 969 33.05 49.27 17.38
C LYS A 969 31.98 49.10 18.46
N ALA A 970 30.72 48.95 18.07
CA ALA A 970 29.65 48.61 18.98
C ALA A 970 29.80 47.15 19.44
N ASP A 971 29.46 46.91 20.69
CA ASP A 971 29.38 45.55 21.21
C ASP A 971 28.13 44.88 20.64
N ALA A 972 28.31 43.72 20.00
CA ALA A 972 27.28 43.05 19.22
C ALA A 972 27.01 41.65 19.76
N HIS A 973 25.73 41.28 19.76
CA HIS A 973 25.23 39.98 20.20
C HIS A 973 24.35 39.34 19.13
N LEU A 974 24.32 38.01 19.12
CA LEU A 974 23.46 37.23 18.26
C LEU A 974 22.07 37.07 18.90
N LEU A 975 21.04 37.20 18.08
CA LEU A 975 19.65 36.89 18.39
C LEU A 975 19.27 35.60 17.66
N GLU A 976 18.58 34.71 18.36
CA GLU A 976 18.01 33.48 17.80
C GLU A 976 16.47 33.53 17.85
N PRO A 977 15.77 32.91 16.88
CA PRO A 977 14.33 32.81 16.90
C PRO A 977 13.86 31.85 18.01
N ILE A 978 12.92 32.31 18.81
CA ILE A 978 12.27 31.57 19.90
C ILE A 978 10.85 31.21 19.51
N LEU A 979 10.50 29.95 19.73
CA LEU A 979 9.16 29.42 19.57
C LEU A 979 8.50 29.20 20.93
N ARG A 980 7.21 29.51 20.99
CA ARG A 980 6.33 29.03 22.03
C ARG A 980 5.93 27.60 21.68
N VAL A 981 6.32 26.67 22.55
CA VAL A 981 6.06 25.24 22.45
C VAL A 981 5.03 24.86 23.49
N GLU A 982 3.98 24.17 23.06
CA GLU A 982 2.91 23.69 23.91
C GLU A 982 2.82 22.16 23.77
N VAL A 983 3.05 21.46 24.88
CA VAL A 983 2.98 20.00 24.95
C VAL A 983 1.74 19.61 25.72
N THR A 984 0.81 18.90 25.09
CA THR A 984 -0.40 18.38 25.75
C THR A 984 -0.25 16.88 25.98
N LEU A 985 -0.48 16.45 27.22
CA LEU A 985 -0.41 15.05 27.64
C LEU A 985 -1.77 14.61 28.17
N VAL A 986 -2.15 13.37 27.85
CA VAL A 986 -3.43 12.78 28.27
C VAL A 986 -3.22 11.46 29.02
N ASP A 987 -4.18 11.16 29.92
CA ASP A 987 -4.32 9.91 30.69
C ASP A 987 -3.05 9.45 31.44
N ALA A 988 -2.50 8.29 31.07
CA ALA A 988 -1.34 7.66 31.70
C ALA A 988 -0.07 8.51 31.51
N ALA A 989 0.05 9.22 30.37
CA ALA A 989 1.18 10.10 30.11
C ALA A 989 1.12 11.38 30.97
N ALA A 990 -0.08 11.85 31.30
CA ALA A 990 -0.27 12.98 32.21
C ALA A 990 0.20 12.65 33.65
N LYS A 991 0.14 11.38 34.07
CA LYS A 991 0.52 10.95 35.43
C LYS A 991 2.02 10.69 35.61
N THR A 992 2.72 10.20 34.58
CA THR A 992 4.12 9.76 34.70
C THR A 992 5.10 10.54 33.80
N GLY A 993 4.62 11.08 32.67
CA GLY A 993 5.46 11.67 31.62
C GLY A 993 5.83 13.14 31.84
N VAL A 994 5.08 13.88 32.66
CA VAL A 994 5.25 15.34 32.83
C VAL A 994 6.67 15.71 33.28
N ASN A 995 7.16 15.07 34.35
CA ASN A 995 8.50 15.37 34.89
C ASN A 995 9.63 15.06 33.90
N ALA A 996 9.48 14.03 33.08
CA ALA A 996 10.46 13.70 32.05
C ALA A 996 10.46 14.73 30.92
N ILE A 997 9.29 15.24 30.52
CA ILE A 997 9.16 16.31 29.52
C ILE A 997 9.77 17.63 30.04
N LEU A 998 9.49 18.01 31.29
CA LEU A 998 10.08 19.22 31.89
C LEU A 998 11.63 19.16 31.90
N ARG A 999 12.20 17.97 32.18
CA ARG A 999 13.65 17.76 32.12
C ARG A 999 14.19 17.88 30.70
N GLU A 1000 13.50 17.30 29.71
CA GLU A 1000 13.94 17.35 28.31
C GLU A 1000 13.87 18.76 27.74
N ILE A 1001 12.82 19.53 28.05
CA ILE A 1001 12.70 20.95 27.68
C ILE A 1001 13.86 21.75 28.28
N SER A 1002 14.14 21.56 29.58
CA SER A 1002 15.22 22.28 30.27
C SER A 1002 16.60 21.92 29.71
N LYS A 1003 16.82 20.65 29.33
CA LYS A 1003 18.06 20.17 28.70
C LYS A 1003 18.33 20.86 27.37
N ARG A 1004 17.26 21.23 26.64
CA ARG A 1004 17.28 21.87 25.31
C ARG A 1004 17.21 23.40 25.39
N ARG A 1005 17.71 24.00 26.46
CA ARG A 1005 17.68 25.47 26.70
C ARG A 1005 16.27 26.08 26.70
N GLY A 1006 15.24 25.26 26.91
CA GLY A 1006 13.85 25.70 26.99
C GLY A 1006 13.53 26.30 28.36
N THR A 1007 12.76 27.39 28.36
CA THR A 1007 12.24 28.02 29.59
C THR A 1007 10.78 27.68 29.75
N ILE A 1008 10.40 27.04 30.86
CA ILE A 1008 9.00 26.69 31.14
C ILE A 1008 8.25 27.96 31.55
N VAL A 1009 7.13 28.23 30.87
CA VAL A 1009 6.27 29.39 31.12
C VAL A 1009 5.15 29.03 32.08
N ASN A 1010 4.42 27.96 31.77
CA ASN A 1010 3.27 27.52 32.56
C ASN A 1010 3.09 26.00 32.44
N VAL A 1011 2.54 25.39 33.50
CA VAL A 1011 2.07 23.99 33.49
C VAL A 1011 0.63 24.01 34.00
N GLU A 1012 -0.31 23.70 33.11
CA GLU A 1012 -1.74 23.66 33.41
C GLU A 1012 -2.18 22.21 33.61
N GLY A 1013 -2.89 21.94 34.70
CA GLY A 1013 -3.35 20.60 35.08
C GLY A 1013 -2.69 20.11 36.38
N ASP A 1014 -3.51 19.58 37.29
CA ASP A 1014 -3.07 19.12 38.61
C ASP A 1014 -2.43 17.72 38.49
N GLY A 1015 -1.10 17.64 38.63
CA GLY A 1015 -0.23 16.55 38.16
C GLY A 1015 -0.48 15.14 38.71
N GLU A 1016 -1.41 14.96 39.65
CA GLU A 1016 -1.80 13.65 40.19
C GLU A 1016 -3.24 13.23 39.85
N ARG A 1017 -4.14 14.19 39.52
CA ARG A 1017 -5.58 13.93 39.28
C ARG A 1017 -6.11 14.38 37.92
N ALA A 1018 -5.34 15.15 37.15
CA ALA A 1018 -5.79 15.66 35.87
C ALA A 1018 -5.73 14.60 34.77
N GLU A 1019 -6.82 14.48 34.00
CA GLU A 1019 -6.89 13.65 32.79
C GLU A 1019 -6.08 14.24 31.63
N MET A 1020 -5.79 15.54 31.70
CA MET A 1020 -4.99 16.28 30.73
C MET A 1020 -4.04 17.26 31.43
N VAL A 1021 -2.78 17.27 31.03
CA VAL A 1021 -1.76 18.24 31.48
C VAL A 1021 -1.15 18.93 30.27
N ARG A 1022 -1.02 20.25 30.34
CA ARG A 1022 -0.49 21.09 29.26
C ARG A 1022 0.75 21.85 29.75
N VAL A 1023 1.87 21.67 29.07
CA VAL A 1023 3.15 22.30 29.39
C VAL A 1023 3.47 23.34 28.32
N CYS A 1024 3.50 24.61 28.71
CA CYS A 1024 3.91 25.72 27.85
C CYS A 1024 5.38 26.08 28.13
N ALA A 1025 6.21 26.14 27.09
CA ALA A 1025 7.61 26.52 27.18
C ALA A 1025 8.04 27.43 26.03
N ARG A 1026 9.10 28.22 26.24
CA ARG A 1026 9.78 29.01 25.22
C ARG A 1026 11.08 28.30 24.85
N MET A 1027 11.30 28.00 23.58
CA MET A 1027 12.45 27.21 23.14
C MET A 1027 13.09 27.81 21.87
N PRO A 1028 14.43 27.80 21.75
CA PRO A 1028 15.09 28.21 20.52
C PRO A 1028 14.84 27.23 19.37
N LEU A 1029 14.61 27.75 18.14
CA LEU A 1029 14.36 26.94 16.95
C LEU A 1029 15.46 25.89 16.70
N ALA A 1030 16.73 26.26 16.97
CA ALA A 1030 17.89 25.38 16.79
C ALA A 1030 17.79 24.07 17.62
N GLU A 1031 17.10 24.09 18.76
CA GLU A 1031 17.02 22.98 19.71
C GLU A 1031 15.79 22.08 19.51
N LEU A 1032 14.87 22.49 18.62
CA LEU A 1032 13.62 21.77 18.34
C LEU A 1032 13.82 20.53 17.46
N THR A 1033 14.99 20.40 16.82
CA THR A 1033 15.30 19.23 16.01
C THR A 1033 15.14 17.94 16.82
N GLY A 1034 14.21 17.07 16.40
CA GLY A 1034 13.92 15.78 17.05
C GLY A 1034 13.17 15.85 18.39
N ILE A 1035 12.66 17.01 18.80
CA ILE A 1035 11.91 17.15 20.06
C ILE A 1035 10.59 16.35 20.02
N ALA A 1036 9.89 16.36 18.88
CA ALA A 1036 8.64 15.61 18.69
C ALA A 1036 8.83 14.11 18.91
N SER A 1037 9.89 13.53 18.33
CA SER A 1037 10.25 12.11 18.53
C SER A 1037 10.53 11.82 20.00
N THR A 1038 11.24 12.73 20.68
CA THR A 1038 11.58 12.54 22.10
C THR A 1038 10.34 12.62 23.00
N ILE A 1039 9.45 13.59 22.76
CA ILE A 1039 8.18 13.73 23.49
C ILE A 1039 7.31 12.49 23.28
N ARG A 1040 7.22 11.97 22.06
CA ARG A 1040 6.49 10.73 21.77
C ARG A 1040 7.06 9.54 22.51
N ILE A 1041 8.38 9.39 22.58
CA ILE A 1041 9.02 8.31 23.37
C ILE A 1041 8.64 8.42 24.85
N ILE A 1042 8.75 9.63 25.43
CA ILE A 1042 8.46 9.86 26.85
C ILE A 1042 6.97 9.62 27.16
N SER A 1043 6.08 10.09 26.28
CA SER A 1043 4.63 10.00 26.44
C SER A 1043 4.02 8.69 25.91
N SER A 1044 4.84 7.75 25.43
CA SER A 1044 4.37 6.53 24.75
C SER A 1044 3.43 6.82 23.55
N GLY A 1045 3.62 7.97 22.89
CA GLY A 1045 2.83 8.40 21.72
C GLY A 1045 1.50 9.09 22.05
N LEU A 1046 1.24 9.40 23.32
CA LEU A 1046 0.03 10.11 23.77
C LEU A 1046 0.22 11.63 23.94
N GLY A 1047 1.45 12.13 23.72
CA GLY A 1047 1.76 13.55 23.80
C GLY A 1047 1.57 14.24 22.45
N ASP A 1048 0.83 15.33 22.46
CA ASP A 1048 0.65 16.24 21.33
C ASP A 1048 1.53 17.49 21.50
N LEU A 1049 1.92 18.08 20.38
CA LEU A 1049 2.94 19.14 20.32
C LEU A 1049 2.53 20.22 19.34
N HIS A 1050 2.36 21.44 19.85
CA HIS A 1050 2.06 22.62 19.06
C HIS A 1050 3.19 23.64 19.20
N MET A 1051 3.56 24.31 18.10
CA MET A 1051 4.66 25.28 18.09
C MET A 1051 4.27 26.53 17.30
N GLN A 1052 4.63 27.70 17.82
CA GLN A 1052 4.42 28.97 17.14
C GLN A 1052 5.61 29.90 17.35
N LEU A 1053 6.03 30.62 16.31
CA LEU A 1053 7.07 31.66 16.43
C LEU A 1053 6.59 32.78 17.36
N GLU A 1054 7.35 33.04 18.42
CA GLU A 1054 7.03 34.09 19.39
C GLU A 1054 7.86 35.36 19.14
N GLY A 1055 9.12 35.21 18.73
CA GLY A 1055 10.00 36.34 18.44
C GLY A 1055 11.48 35.96 18.42
N TYR A 1056 12.34 36.94 18.73
CA TYR A 1056 13.79 36.79 18.79
C TYR A 1056 14.30 37.09 20.20
N ASP A 1057 15.26 36.31 20.69
CA ASP A 1057 15.88 36.50 22.00
C ASP A 1057 17.41 36.34 21.93
N ARG A 1058 18.11 36.83 22.95
CA ARG A 1058 19.57 36.84 22.98
C ARG A 1058 20.13 35.44 23.19
N VAL A 1059 21.10 35.08 22.36
CA VAL A 1059 21.88 33.86 22.51
C VAL A 1059 22.81 34.00 23.72
N SER A 1060 22.94 32.94 24.54
CA SER A 1060 23.90 32.92 25.64
C SER A 1060 25.34 33.02 25.15
N GLU A 1061 26.25 33.60 25.93
CA GLU A 1061 27.65 33.79 25.50
C GLU A 1061 28.35 32.48 25.11
N GLN A 1062 28.06 31.39 25.84
CA GLN A 1062 28.60 30.06 25.55
C GLN A 1062 28.08 29.51 24.20
N ALA A 1063 26.77 29.65 23.94
CA ALA A 1063 26.17 29.21 22.68
C ALA A 1063 26.64 30.08 21.50
N GLN A 1064 26.81 31.39 21.70
CA GLN A 1064 27.36 32.30 20.69
C GLN A 1064 28.80 31.92 20.30
N ALA A 1065 29.64 31.55 21.27
CA ALA A 1065 31.00 31.07 20.99
C ALA A 1065 30.99 29.74 20.20
N PHE A 1066 30.09 28.83 20.52
CA PHE A 1066 29.91 27.56 19.81
C PHE A 1066 29.42 27.75 18.36
N ILE A 1067 28.46 28.65 18.14
CA ILE A 1067 27.97 28.97 16.78
C ILE A 1067 29.09 29.59 15.94
N LYS A 1068 29.89 30.49 16.54
CA LYS A 1068 31.04 31.10 15.86
C LYS A 1068 32.08 30.07 15.43
N SER A 1069 32.41 29.09 16.26
CA SER A 1069 33.41 28.06 15.94
C SER A 1069 32.92 27.10 14.84
N ARG A 1070 31.65 26.70 14.87
CA ARG A 1070 31.05 25.81 13.87
C ARG A 1070 30.94 26.46 12.48
N MET A 1071 30.55 27.73 12.42
CA MET A 1071 30.44 28.48 11.15
C MET A 1071 31.81 28.81 10.53
N THR A 1072 32.87 28.89 11.33
CA THR A 1072 34.24 29.08 10.81
C THR A 1072 34.86 27.78 10.30
N SER A 1073 34.42 26.62 10.75
CA SER A 1073 34.83 25.32 10.21
C SER A 1073 34.13 24.97 8.89
N ASP A 1074 32.84 25.27 8.71
CA ASP A 1074 32.10 24.97 7.47
C ASP A 1074 32.48 25.89 6.29
N ARG A 1075 33.16 27.01 6.55
CA ARG A 1075 33.72 27.91 5.52
C ARG A 1075 35.13 27.53 5.04
N ARG A 1076 35.75 26.51 5.63
CA ARG A 1076 37.04 25.93 5.18
C ARG A 1076 36.79 24.60 4.50
#